data_AF-A0A6N6MEA7-F1
#
_entry.id   AF-A0A6N6MEA7-F1
#
_cell.length_a   1.000
_cell.length_b   1.000
_cell.length_c   1.000
_cell.angle_alpha   90.00
_cell.angle_beta   90.00
_cell.angle_gamma   90.00
#
_symmetry.space_group_name_H-M   'P 1'
#
loop_
_entity.id
_entity.type
_entity.pdbx_description
1 polymer ?
#
loop_
_entity_poly.entity_id
_entity_poly.type
_entity_poly.pdbx_seq_one_letter_code
_entity_poly.pdbx_strand_id
1 'polypeptide(L)'
;MTRIKKKTKIILFSIIAIIVIGLAVLPTLVKNYAINNSKTLLGRKIDIGSLKYNYFTSTVRVYDFKMFEQNDTDDFIVLDTFLLNLNPLKLIKDKVEIDQVYFSHLTVNTTMKDSTFNFDDLVAFHNSTDTIQKEDSPPLKFSISDIALKHANFFFNDQNVNKETHVEDFNFEIPYIGWDQEEKSNADLKFNLKNGGYFKSSLNVDPSSGEFDAHFTIRELQLKPFYEYVAEHAEINSLSGSVNSEILITGNTNEASKAIVSGKIDVNNFEMTDKANKKFLGAKHIESKIKAIDYYNSSYTFDTFKINNSYTFFQLDSTSNNFFKIFKLDSPETTETAVKDTLASNEKALYYAVNQLVVENSVLDYTDNLTGEPFNYHLSDIEINSKAITSTSEWIDIYSTMLLNNRGTLKANLGLNPNDYYNSTLDISIENFLLPDLNIYTNYYMGHSILQGDMFYTSKSKIVDGQIESENKLLVKNASLENTKGGLYNLPLKFAFFLLTDKHGDIHLDVPVRGNLNDPDINIGKIVWQTFKNVIGKTVAAPVNFLVGLVGGDPKDLEEIDFSYTDSIPSEKNYKQLDKLLELEQKKPELKIDLTYFVDNKLQGEALAKAKLGQAFFQETREDYEKQDKDFEAFVLAKAETDSLSLDDAINKLVQQPEKDSLVVAYKNSLIQSTETYIKEQAAFSKTEIKEAKKEDPENTGTFPKFKISYGMTAED
;
A
#
# COMPACT_ATOMS: atom_id res chain seq x y z
N MET A 1 93.83 -7.41 38.48
CA MET A 1 93.05 -6.24 38.93
C MET A 1 93.91 -4.99 38.86
N THR A 2 93.82 -4.25 37.77
CA THR A 2 94.59 -3.03 37.48
C THR A 2 94.05 -1.88 38.35
N ARG A 3 94.92 -1.26 39.18
CA ARG A 3 94.56 -0.06 39.97
C ARG A 3 94.19 1.08 39.03
N ILE A 4 92.89 1.29 38.81
CA ILE A 4 92.35 2.48 38.14
C ILE A 4 92.86 3.71 38.92
N LYS A 5 93.64 4.58 38.26
CA LYS A 5 94.21 5.80 38.87
C LYS A 5 93.08 6.68 39.44
N LYS A 6 93.29 7.31 40.60
CA LYS A 6 92.31 8.17 41.30
C LYS A 6 91.63 9.21 40.37
N LYS A 7 92.38 9.76 39.40
CA LYS A 7 91.87 10.67 38.36
C LYS A 7 90.83 10.02 37.44
N THR A 8 91.02 8.77 37.02
CA THR A 8 90.08 8.03 36.16
C THR A 8 88.76 7.72 36.88
N LYS A 9 88.79 7.45 38.19
CA LYS A 9 87.56 7.30 39.00
C LYS A 9 86.76 8.59 39.12
N ILE A 10 87.45 9.73 39.29
CA ILE A 10 86.81 11.05 39.35
C ILE A 10 86.19 11.40 37.99
N ILE A 11 86.90 11.17 36.88
CA ILE A 11 86.38 11.41 35.53
C ILE A 11 85.15 10.54 35.26
N LEU A 12 85.21 9.25 35.57
CA LEU A 12 84.08 8.33 35.40
C LEU A 12 82.88 8.74 36.27
N PHE A 13 83.12 9.13 37.52
CA PHE A 13 82.08 9.63 38.41
C PHE A 13 81.45 10.93 37.90
N SER A 14 82.26 11.87 37.39
CA SER A 14 81.76 13.10 36.77
C SER A 14 80.94 12.82 35.51
N ILE A 15 81.35 11.87 34.67
CA ILE A 15 80.58 11.47 33.47
C ILE A 15 79.25 10.83 33.89
N ILE A 16 79.25 9.90 34.85
CA ILE A 16 78.02 9.27 35.36
C ILE A 16 77.12 10.33 36.00
N ALA A 17 77.66 11.26 36.78
CA ALA A 17 76.88 12.34 37.38
C ALA A 17 76.25 13.26 36.31
N ILE A 18 76.99 13.61 35.26
CA ILE A 18 76.46 14.39 34.11
C ILE A 18 75.34 13.61 33.41
N ILE A 19 75.50 12.31 33.20
CA ILE A 19 74.48 11.44 32.60
C ILE A 19 73.23 11.40 33.49
N VAL A 20 73.38 11.17 34.80
CA VAL A 20 72.25 11.09 35.75
C VAL A 20 71.52 12.44 35.83
N ILE A 21 72.25 13.56 35.88
CA ILE A 21 71.64 14.90 35.85
C ILE A 21 70.93 15.12 34.52
N GLY A 22 71.54 14.74 33.40
CA GLY A 22 70.94 14.81 32.07
C GLY A 22 69.62 14.04 32.01
N LEU A 23 69.61 12.78 32.48
CA LEU A 23 68.42 11.94 32.55
C LEU A 23 67.35 12.48 33.51
N ALA A 24 67.75 13.12 34.62
CA ALA A 24 66.80 13.74 35.55
C ALA A 24 66.09 14.97 34.95
N VAL A 25 66.79 15.75 34.12
CA VAL A 25 66.26 16.98 33.50
C VAL A 25 65.54 16.70 32.17
N LEU A 26 65.89 15.60 31.49
CA LEU A 26 65.38 15.24 30.16
C LEU A 26 63.84 15.22 30.07
N PRO A 27 63.06 14.62 31.00
CA PRO A 27 61.60 14.65 30.93
C PRO A 27 61.02 16.07 30.93
N THR A 28 61.64 16.98 31.67
CA THR A 28 61.22 18.39 31.72
C THR A 28 61.53 19.12 30.42
N LEU A 29 62.70 18.84 29.82
CA LEU A 29 63.06 19.39 28.51
C LEU A 29 62.12 18.88 27.41
N VAL A 30 61.81 17.57 27.42
CA VAL A 30 60.87 16.95 26.47
C VAL A 30 59.48 17.57 26.62
N LYS A 31 58.98 17.72 27.85
CA LYS A 31 57.70 18.41 28.13
C LYS A 31 57.69 19.82 27.51
N ASN A 32 58.66 20.65 27.87
CA ASN A 32 58.70 22.05 27.42
C ASN A 32 58.87 22.15 25.90
N TYR A 33 59.66 21.26 25.30
CA TYR A 33 59.81 21.19 23.86
C TYR A 33 58.50 20.80 23.17
N ALA A 34 57.80 19.78 23.68
CA ALA A 34 56.51 19.34 23.14
C ALA A 34 55.47 20.46 23.20
N ILE A 35 55.35 21.19 24.32
CA ILE A 35 54.43 22.33 24.47
C ILE A 35 54.78 23.45 23.51
N ASN A 36 56.05 23.89 23.47
CA ASN A 36 56.46 25.03 22.65
C ASN A 36 56.39 24.78 21.14
N ASN A 37 56.45 23.52 20.71
CA ASN A 37 56.43 23.13 19.29
C ASN A 37 55.16 22.35 18.91
N SER A 38 54.14 22.32 19.77
CA SER A 38 53.02 21.39 19.62
C SER A 38 52.23 21.59 18.33
N LYS A 39 52.04 22.84 17.89
CA LYS A 39 51.34 23.14 16.61
C LYS A 39 52.06 22.55 15.41
N THR A 40 53.39 22.51 15.44
CA THR A 40 54.21 21.92 14.37
C THR A 40 54.29 20.40 14.49
N LEU A 41 54.23 19.86 15.71
CA LEU A 41 54.36 18.42 15.95
C LEU A 41 53.03 17.66 15.81
N LEU A 42 51.91 18.28 16.21
CA LEU A 42 50.61 17.66 16.41
C LEU A 42 49.46 18.46 15.76
N GLY A 43 49.75 19.53 15.02
CA GLY A 43 48.75 20.42 14.41
C GLY A 43 48.10 21.44 15.37
N ARG A 44 48.07 21.16 16.68
CA ARG A 44 47.39 22.01 17.68
C ARG A 44 48.22 22.36 18.90
N LYS A 45 47.78 23.40 19.61
CA LYS A 45 48.33 23.77 20.91
C LYS A 45 48.04 22.65 21.92
N ILE A 46 49.04 22.27 22.71
CA ILE A 46 48.86 21.36 23.85
C ILE A 46 49.37 22.00 25.14
N ASP A 47 48.91 21.49 26.27
CA ASP A 47 49.53 21.69 27.57
C ASP A 47 49.70 20.34 28.28
N ILE A 48 50.71 20.28 29.16
CA ILE A 48 51.04 19.08 29.93
C ILE A 48 51.38 19.53 31.36
N GLY A 49 50.66 19.05 32.37
CA GLY A 49 50.99 19.30 33.77
C GLY A 49 52.35 18.73 34.16
N SER A 50 52.56 17.42 33.98
CA SER A 50 53.82 16.75 34.32
C SER A 50 54.14 15.60 33.38
N LEU A 51 55.42 15.46 32.99
CA LEU A 51 55.93 14.31 32.24
C LEU A 51 57.02 13.62 33.07
N LYS A 52 56.80 12.34 33.39
CA LYS A 52 57.74 11.50 34.14
C LYS A 52 58.18 10.32 33.29
N TYR A 53 59.46 10.01 33.34
CA TYR A 53 60.01 8.82 32.71
C TYR A 53 60.79 8.00 33.73
N ASN A 54 60.45 6.72 33.87
CA ASN A 54 61.23 5.78 34.66
C ASN A 54 62.17 5.01 33.73
N TYR A 55 63.48 5.30 33.79
CA TYR A 55 64.49 4.68 32.94
C TYR A 55 64.75 3.19 33.23
N PHE A 56 64.36 2.67 34.40
CA PHE A 56 64.53 1.25 34.75
C PHE A 56 63.39 0.39 34.21
N THR A 57 62.16 0.91 34.26
CA THR A 57 60.96 0.21 33.78
C THR A 57 60.54 0.67 32.38
N SER A 58 61.22 1.66 31.80
CA SER A 58 60.84 2.35 30.57
C SER A 58 59.37 2.81 30.53
N THR A 59 58.86 3.26 31.68
CA THR A 59 57.48 3.75 31.80
C THR A 59 57.41 5.26 31.64
N VAL A 60 56.61 5.72 30.68
CA VAL A 60 56.22 7.13 30.50
C VAL A 60 54.92 7.36 31.29
N ARG A 61 54.84 8.46 32.03
CA ARG A 61 53.59 8.97 32.62
C ARG A 61 53.42 10.44 32.27
N VAL A 62 52.28 10.79 31.70
CA VAL A 62 51.88 12.16 31.41
C VAL A 62 50.65 12.48 32.26
N TYR A 63 50.69 13.61 32.95
CA TYR A 63 49.63 14.10 33.82
C TYR A 63 49.10 15.43 33.31
N ASP A 64 47.79 15.62 33.45
CA ASP A 64 47.05 16.83 33.06
C ASP A 64 47.34 17.24 31.62
N PHE A 65 47.19 16.29 30.69
CA PHE A 65 47.33 16.57 29.27
C PHE A 65 46.09 17.29 28.75
N LYS A 66 46.32 18.34 27.95
CA LYS A 66 45.28 19.07 27.24
C LYS A 66 45.70 19.29 25.79
N MET A 67 44.78 19.06 24.86
CA MET A 67 44.85 19.58 23.50
C MET A 67 43.75 20.61 23.35
N PHE A 68 44.10 21.81 22.90
CA PHE A 68 43.13 22.88 22.70
C PHE A 68 42.48 22.77 21.32
N GLU A 69 41.34 23.44 21.16
CA GLU A 69 40.75 23.75 19.87
C GLU A 69 41.63 24.68 19.03
N GLN A 70 41.26 24.89 17.77
CA GLN A 70 41.98 25.82 16.86
C GLN A 70 42.08 27.25 17.41
N ASN A 71 41.18 27.64 18.32
CA ASN A 71 41.18 28.95 18.97
C ASN A 71 42.20 29.08 20.11
N ASP A 72 42.97 28.04 20.41
CA ASP A 72 43.99 27.97 21.47
C ASP A 72 43.48 28.17 22.91
N THR A 73 42.16 28.26 23.12
CA THR A 73 41.53 28.55 24.41
C THR A 73 40.64 27.43 24.90
N ASP A 74 39.78 26.88 24.04
CA ASP A 74 38.82 25.86 24.43
C ASP A 74 39.49 24.48 24.43
N ASP A 75 39.07 23.61 25.34
CA ASP A 75 39.63 22.27 25.47
C ASP A 75 38.98 21.32 24.43
N PHE A 76 39.79 20.72 23.54
CA PHE A 76 39.34 19.67 22.61
C PHE A 76 39.44 18.30 23.28
N ILE A 77 40.64 17.95 23.76
CA ILE A 77 40.92 16.71 24.50
C ILE A 77 41.53 17.06 25.85
N VAL A 78 41.00 16.50 26.92
CA VAL A 78 41.57 16.59 28.27
C VAL A 78 41.81 15.18 28.79
N LEU A 79 42.94 14.94 29.43
CA LEU A 79 43.29 13.65 29.97
C LEU A 79 44.05 13.83 31.29
N ASP A 80 43.52 13.28 32.38
CA ASP A 80 44.16 13.33 33.69
C ASP A 80 45.49 12.56 33.68
N THR A 81 45.45 11.28 33.31
CA THR A 81 46.64 10.42 33.34
C THR A 81 46.74 9.59 32.07
N PHE A 82 47.90 9.66 31.43
CA PHE A 82 48.37 8.71 30.43
C PHE A 82 49.56 7.93 30.99
N LEU A 83 49.56 6.61 30.83
CA LEU A 83 50.67 5.75 31.17
C LEU A 83 50.98 4.82 29.99
N LEU A 84 52.25 4.81 29.59
CA LEU A 84 52.78 3.88 28.59
C LEU A 84 53.96 3.12 29.20
N ASN A 85 53.84 1.80 29.27
CA ASN A 85 54.92 0.94 29.78
C ASN A 85 55.54 0.14 28.62
N LEU A 86 56.82 0.39 28.33
CA LEU A 86 57.56 -0.30 27.28
C LEU A 86 58.43 -1.41 27.85
N ASN A 87 58.64 -2.49 27.11
CA ASN A 87 59.62 -3.51 27.48
C ASN A 87 60.98 -3.27 26.76
N PRO A 88 61.96 -2.62 27.41
CA PRO A 88 63.19 -2.18 26.75
C PRO A 88 64.10 -3.34 26.33
N LEU A 89 63.98 -4.52 26.96
CA LEU A 89 64.82 -5.68 26.67
C LEU A 89 64.44 -6.38 25.35
N LYS A 90 63.20 -6.18 24.86
CA LYS A 90 62.74 -6.76 23.60
C LYS A 90 62.83 -5.82 22.40
N LEU A 91 63.05 -4.51 22.61
CA LEU A 91 63.33 -3.54 21.54
C LEU A 91 64.59 -3.88 20.70
N ILE A 92 65.44 -4.78 21.19
CA ILE A 92 66.65 -5.28 20.50
C ILE A 92 66.32 -6.44 19.52
N LYS A 93 65.08 -6.98 19.52
CA LYS A 93 64.68 -8.22 18.82
C LYS A 93 63.65 -8.04 17.68
N ASP A 94 63.70 -6.94 16.93
CA ASP A 94 62.77 -6.65 15.81
C ASP A 94 61.26 -6.72 16.17
N LYS A 95 60.90 -6.70 17.46
CA LYS A 95 59.52 -6.66 17.98
C LYS A 95 59.38 -5.56 19.02
N VAL A 96 58.42 -4.65 18.80
CA VAL A 96 58.05 -3.62 19.78
C VAL A 96 57.05 -4.21 20.76
N GLU A 97 57.40 -4.28 22.04
CA GLU A 97 56.50 -4.79 23.08
C GLU A 97 56.12 -3.68 24.06
N ILE A 98 54.82 -3.48 24.17
CA ILE A 98 54.17 -2.53 25.08
C ILE A 98 53.43 -3.36 26.12
N ASP A 99 53.83 -3.25 27.38
CA ASP A 99 53.26 -4.03 28.48
C ASP A 99 51.92 -3.44 28.97
N GLN A 100 51.73 -2.12 28.83
CA GLN A 100 50.54 -1.42 29.31
C GLN A 100 50.33 -0.10 28.57
N VAL A 101 49.07 0.19 28.20
CA VAL A 101 48.60 1.50 27.74
C VAL A 101 47.39 1.89 28.57
N TYR A 102 47.51 2.89 29.43
CA TYR A 102 46.44 3.29 30.33
C TYR A 102 46.08 4.76 30.18
N PHE A 103 44.79 5.03 30.07
CA PHE A 103 44.18 6.35 30.00
C PHE A 103 43.13 6.50 31.11
N SER A 104 43.15 7.61 31.84
CA SER A 104 42.16 7.91 32.88
C SER A 104 41.54 9.28 32.69
N HIS A 105 40.22 9.39 32.86
CA HIS A 105 39.46 10.63 32.76
C HIS A 105 39.71 11.37 31.43
N LEU A 106 39.69 10.62 30.33
CA LEU A 106 39.74 11.21 28.98
C LEU A 106 38.41 11.93 28.72
N THR A 107 38.45 13.22 28.45
CA THR A 107 37.32 13.99 27.96
C THR A 107 37.58 14.42 26.52
N VAL A 108 36.64 14.15 25.61
CA VAL A 108 36.72 14.58 24.20
C VAL A 108 35.48 15.39 23.87
N ASN A 109 35.69 16.60 23.36
CA ASN A 109 34.63 17.49 22.86
C ASN A 109 34.63 17.45 21.33
N THR A 110 33.57 16.89 20.75
CA THR A 110 33.39 16.80 19.30
C THR A 110 32.22 17.68 18.89
N THR A 111 32.42 18.54 17.91
CA THR A 111 31.36 19.36 17.32
C THR A 111 31.28 19.06 15.83
N MET A 112 30.07 18.80 15.31
CA MET A 112 29.80 18.66 13.89
C MET A 112 28.90 19.79 13.42
N LYS A 113 29.23 20.37 12.28
CA LYS A 113 28.38 21.31 11.54
C LYS A 113 28.49 21.04 10.05
N ASP A 114 27.35 20.94 9.39
CA ASP A 114 27.20 20.44 8.03
C ASP A 114 27.83 19.03 7.93
N SER A 115 28.99 18.91 7.31
CA SER A 115 29.78 17.66 7.26
C SER A 115 31.20 17.85 7.80
N THR A 116 31.45 18.95 8.51
CA THR A 116 32.76 19.30 9.06
C THR A 116 32.78 19.05 10.56
N PHE A 117 33.84 18.38 11.01
CA PHE A 117 34.11 18.20 12.42
C PHE A 117 35.13 19.22 12.90
N ASN A 118 35.03 19.58 14.18
CA ASN A 118 36.02 20.40 14.86
C ASN A 118 37.41 19.75 14.92
N PHE A 119 37.67 18.56 14.36
CA PHE A 119 38.98 17.92 14.31
C PHE A 119 39.48 17.66 12.87
N ASP A 120 38.76 18.09 11.84
CA ASP A 120 39.12 17.79 10.44
C ASP A 120 40.49 18.36 10.03
N ASP A 121 40.92 19.48 10.63
CA ASP A 121 42.26 20.02 10.45
C ASP A 121 43.36 19.06 10.94
N LEU A 122 43.11 18.29 12.01
CA LEU A 122 44.05 17.28 12.49
C LEU A 122 44.17 16.12 11.51
N VAL A 123 43.04 15.69 10.95
CA VAL A 123 42.99 14.65 9.92
C VAL A 123 43.75 15.12 8.67
N ALA A 124 43.48 16.34 8.21
CA ALA A 124 44.18 16.95 7.07
C ALA A 124 45.68 17.10 7.34
N PHE A 125 46.07 17.54 8.55
CA PHE A 125 47.46 17.70 8.96
C PHE A 125 48.24 16.38 8.84
N HIS A 126 47.70 15.28 9.38
CA HIS A 126 48.39 13.99 9.35
C HIS A 126 48.33 13.27 7.99
N ASN A 127 47.32 13.57 7.16
CA ASN A 127 47.22 13.03 5.80
C ASN A 127 48.06 13.81 4.77
N SER A 128 48.46 15.04 5.07
CA SER A 128 49.20 15.92 4.14
C SER A 128 50.68 15.56 3.92
N THR A 129 51.14 14.45 4.51
CA THR A 129 52.52 13.99 4.32
C THR A 129 52.65 13.28 2.98
N ASP A 130 53.44 13.87 2.07
CA ASP A 130 53.94 13.26 0.83
C ASP A 130 54.29 11.79 1.04
N THR A 131 53.89 10.97 0.07
CA THR A 131 54.35 9.60 -0.20
C THR A 131 55.79 9.40 0.26
N ILE A 132 55.97 8.88 1.48
CA ILE A 132 57.21 8.22 1.86
C ILE A 132 57.31 7.05 0.89
N GLN A 133 58.32 7.08 0.02
CA GLN A 133 58.68 5.94 -0.80
C GLN A 133 58.74 4.72 0.12
N LYS A 134 57.87 3.75 -0.15
CA LYS A 134 57.79 2.49 0.58
C LYS A 134 59.10 1.74 0.31
N GLU A 135 60.13 2.00 1.12
CA GLU A 135 61.25 1.07 1.22
C GLU A 135 60.68 -0.25 1.72
N ASP A 136 61.04 -1.36 1.05
CA ASP A 136 60.73 -2.74 1.46
C ASP A 136 61.42 -3.05 2.80
N SER A 137 60.92 -2.46 3.87
CA SER A 137 61.25 -2.81 5.25
C SER A 137 60.34 -3.96 5.67
N PRO A 138 60.87 -4.98 6.39
CA PRO A 138 60.04 -6.05 6.91
C PRO A 138 58.90 -5.49 7.79
N PRO A 139 57.71 -6.15 7.80
CA PRO A 139 56.58 -5.66 8.58
C PRO A 139 56.96 -5.53 10.05
N LEU A 140 56.69 -4.36 10.62
CA LEU A 140 56.95 -4.08 12.04
C LEU A 140 56.17 -5.07 12.90
N LYS A 141 56.87 -5.92 13.65
CA LYS A 141 56.24 -6.79 14.64
C LYS A 141 55.98 -6.01 15.92
N PHE A 142 54.77 -6.06 16.45
CA PHE A 142 54.48 -5.45 17.75
C PHE A 142 53.50 -6.27 18.59
N SER A 143 53.50 -6.02 19.89
CA SER A 143 52.47 -6.51 20.80
C SER A 143 52.16 -5.48 21.87
N ILE A 144 50.88 -5.29 22.16
CA ILE A 144 50.38 -4.35 23.17
C ILE A 144 49.54 -5.15 24.15
N SER A 145 49.93 -5.15 25.42
CA SER A 145 49.15 -5.76 26.50
C SER A 145 48.46 -4.67 27.31
N ASP A 146 47.35 -5.02 27.96
CA ASP A 146 46.64 -4.19 28.95
C ASP A 146 46.37 -2.75 28.46
N ILE A 147 45.57 -2.63 27.40
CA ILE A 147 45.06 -1.33 26.95
C ILE A 147 43.80 -1.03 27.74
N ALA A 148 43.82 0.01 28.56
CA ALA A 148 42.69 0.37 29.42
C ALA A 148 42.36 1.86 29.30
N LEU A 149 41.07 2.15 29.14
CA LEU A 149 40.50 3.50 29.27
C LEU A 149 39.49 3.46 30.40
N LYS A 150 39.67 4.30 31.42
CA LYS A 150 38.78 4.36 32.58
C LYS A 150 38.20 5.77 32.74
N HIS A 151 36.92 5.84 33.12
CA HIS A 151 36.19 7.08 33.42
C HIS A 151 36.20 8.13 32.29
N ALA A 152 36.13 7.70 31.04
CA ALA A 152 36.14 8.62 29.90
C ALA A 152 34.77 9.26 29.64
N ASN A 153 34.78 10.50 29.13
CA ASN A 153 33.59 11.24 28.76
C ASN A 153 33.72 11.73 27.30
N PHE A 154 32.71 11.46 26.49
CA PHE A 154 32.63 11.95 25.12
C PHE A 154 31.42 12.87 25.00
N PHE A 155 31.65 14.09 24.56
CA PHE A 155 30.63 15.09 24.32
C PHE A 155 30.55 15.32 22.82
N PHE A 156 29.40 15.01 22.23
CA PHE A 156 29.15 15.21 20.81
C PHE A 156 28.06 16.26 20.63
N ASN A 157 28.41 17.40 20.07
CA ASN A 157 27.49 18.47 19.71
C ASN A 157 27.23 18.46 18.20
N ASP A 158 26.06 17.97 17.82
CA ASP A 158 25.59 18.04 16.44
C ASP A 158 24.81 19.34 16.24
N GLN A 159 25.44 20.31 15.57
CA GLN A 159 24.84 21.63 15.33
C GLN A 159 23.81 21.61 14.20
N ASN A 160 23.71 20.52 13.43
CA ASN A 160 22.71 20.41 12.36
C ASN A 160 21.32 20.23 12.98
N VAL A 161 21.21 19.31 13.94
CA VAL A 161 20.01 19.04 14.74
C VAL A 161 19.95 19.83 16.05
N ASN A 162 20.96 20.67 16.35
CA ASN A 162 21.13 21.36 17.63
C ASN A 162 21.01 20.42 18.84
N LYS A 163 21.69 19.26 18.76
CA LYS A 163 21.62 18.17 19.73
C LYS A 163 22.98 17.84 20.32
N GLU A 164 23.06 17.90 21.65
CA GLU A 164 24.19 17.34 22.39
C GLU A 164 23.91 15.90 22.84
N THR A 165 24.90 15.05 22.63
CA THR A 165 24.94 13.65 23.05
C THR A 165 26.15 13.42 23.94
N HIS A 166 25.91 12.93 25.16
CA HIS A 166 26.97 12.73 26.17
C HIS A 166 27.10 11.24 26.48
N VAL A 167 28.31 10.70 26.32
CA VAL A 167 28.70 9.37 26.78
C VAL A 167 29.59 9.56 28.00
N GLU A 168 29.09 9.22 29.18
CA GLU A 168 29.75 9.48 30.46
C GLU A 168 30.24 8.18 31.10
N ASP A 169 31.33 8.26 31.86
CA ASP A 169 31.94 7.12 32.57
C ASP A 169 32.17 5.89 31.68
N PHE A 170 32.68 6.14 30.47
CA PHE A 170 33.04 5.11 29.52
C PHE A 170 34.31 4.38 29.99
N ASN A 171 34.22 3.05 30.05
CA ASN A 171 35.30 2.20 30.50
C ASN A 171 35.50 1.07 29.48
N PHE A 172 36.73 0.84 29.02
CA PHE A 172 37.07 -0.35 28.23
C PHE A 172 38.44 -0.91 28.58
N GLU A 173 38.65 -2.17 28.21
CA GLU A 173 39.89 -2.91 28.44
C GLU A 173 40.11 -3.91 27.31
N ILE A 174 41.28 -3.86 26.66
CA ILE A 174 41.72 -4.82 25.65
C ILE A 174 42.96 -5.54 26.24
N PRO A 175 42.86 -6.84 26.56
CA PRO A 175 43.94 -7.56 27.24
C PRO A 175 45.23 -7.65 26.43
N TYR A 176 45.13 -7.87 25.12
CA TYR A 176 46.27 -8.10 24.24
C TYR A 176 45.93 -7.78 22.79
N ILE A 177 46.82 -7.09 22.09
CA ILE A 177 46.83 -6.93 20.63
C ILE A 177 48.20 -7.40 20.15
N GLY A 178 48.23 -8.46 19.35
CA GLY A 178 49.45 -9.00 18.75
C GLY A 178 49.48 -8.73 17.25
N TRP A 179 50.62 -8.27 16.74
CA TRP A 179 50.89 -8.15 15.32
C TRP A 179 52.29 -8.72 15.04
N ASP A 180 52.49 -10.00 15.32
CA ASP A 180 53.77 -10.70 15.11
C ASP A 180 53.77 -11.66 13.91
N GLN A 181 52.66 -11.67 13.16
CA GLN A 181 52.45 -12.51 11.97
C GLN A 181 52.38 -14.01 12.30
N GLU A 182 52.17 -14.36 13.57
CA GLU A 182 52.15 -15.75 14.06
C GLU A 182 50.84 -16.09 14.78
N GLU A 183 50.26 -15.14 15.52
CA GLU A 183 48.99 -15.33 16.26
C GLU A 183 47.87 -14.43 15.72
N LYS A 184 46.61 -14.88 15.88
CA LYS A 184 45.43 -14.03 15.63
C LYS A 184 45.38 -12.93 16.68
N SER A 185 45.10 -11.71 16.24
CA SER A 185 44.87 -10.57 17.12
C SER A 185 43.40 -10.49 17.48
N ASN A 186 43.08 -10.28 18.76
CA ASN A 186 41.71 -10.15 19.25
C ASN A 186 41.51 -8.82 20.00
N ALA A 187 40.44 -8.10 19.68
CA ALA A 187 40.07 -6.86 20.34
C ALA A 187 38.59 -6.91 20.75
N ASP A 188 38.36 -7.17 22.03
CA ASP A 188 37.02 -7.19 22.61
C ASP A 188 36.72 -5.83 23.27
N LEU A 189 35.55 -5.28 23.00
CA LEU A 189 35.06 -4.04 23.61
C LEU A 189 33.69 -4.32 24.24
N LYS A 190 33.46 -3.83 25.46
CA LYS A 190 32.13 -3.88 26.09
C LYS A 190 31.89 -2.66 26.96
N PHE A 191 30.74 -2.02 26.78
CA PHE A 191 30.31 -0.90 27.62
C PHE A 191 28.79 -0.88 27.79
N ASN A 192 28.33 -0.28 28.89
CA ASN A 192 26.90 -0.12 29.16
C ASN A 192 26.38 1.16 28.51
N LEU A 193 25.12 1.16 28.08
CA LEU A 193 24.46 2.33 27.52
C LEU A 193 23.77 3.13 28.62
N LYS A 194 23.74 4.47 28.50
CA LYS A 194 23.19 5.40 29.51
C LYS A 194 21.75 5.10 29.92
N ASN A 195 20.92 4.64 28.99
CA ASN A 195 19.50 4.35 29.21
C ASN A 195 19.21 2.86 29.45
N GLY A 196 20.21 2.09 29.90
CA GLY A 196 20.12 0.64 30.05
C GLY A 196 20.54 -0.10 28.77
N GLY A 197 20.84 -1.39 28.91
CA GLY A 197 21.42 -2.19 27.84
C GLY A 197 22.95 -2.08 27.75
N TYR A 198 23.53 -2.70 26.72
CA TYR A 198 24.98 -2.69 26.50
C TYR A 198 25.33 -2.87 25.03
N PHE A 199 26.52 -2.40 24.69
CA PHE A 199 27.22 -2.73 23.44
C PHE A 199 28.36 -3.70 23.77
N LYS A 200 28.56 -4.70 22.92
CA LYS A 200 29.72 -5.59 22.93
C LYS A 200 30.22 -5.75 21.51
N SER A 201 31.53 -5.70 21.30
CA SER A 201 32.15 -6.19 20.07
C SER A 201 33.28 -7.17 20.36
N SER A 202 33.56 -8.05 19.41
CA SER A 202 34.74 -8.91 19.37
C SER A 202 35.27 -8.89 17.95
N LEU A 203 36.51 -8.44 17.78
CA LEU A 203 37.19 -8.37 16.50
C LEU A 203 38.36 -9.33 16.52
N ASN A 204 38.38 -10.29 15.59
CA ASN A 204 39.51 -11.17 15.34
C ASN A 204 40.12 -10.83 13.99
N VAL A 205 41.44 -10.62 13.94
CA VAL A 205 42.18 -10.34 12.71
C VAL A 205 43.36 -11.30 12.61
N ASP A 206 43.50 -11.98 11.49
CA ASP A 206 44.73 -12.68 11.13
C ASP A 206 45.69 -11.68 10.47
N PRO A 207 46.78 -11.29 11.15
CA PRO A 207 47.69 -10.28 10.65
C PRO A 207 48.48 -10.73 9.41
N SER A 208 48.52 -12.03 9.10
CA SER A 208 49.26 -12.60 7.97
C SER A 208 48.45 -12.63 6.67
N SER A 209 47.19 -13.06 6.76
CA SER A 209 46.28 -13.12 5.62
C SER A 209 45.46 -11.85 5.45
N GLY A 210 45.28 -11.08 6.53
CA GLY A 210 44.37 -9.94 6.61
C GLY A 210 42.91 -10.35 6.84
N GLU A 211 42.59 -11.64 6.92
CA GLU A 211 41.23 -12.11 7.21
C GLU A 211 40.75 -11.62 8.57
N PHE A 212 39.50 -11.18 8.66
CA PHE A 212 38.90 -10.75 9.91
C PHE A 212 37.45 -11.20 10.06
N ASP A 213 37.05 -11.38 11.31
CA ASP A 213 35.67 -11.52 11.74
C ASP A 213 35.39 -10.54 12.89
N ALA A 214 34.29 -9.80 12.79
CA ALA A 214 33.88 -8.80 13.75
C ALA A 214 32.43 -9.06 14.17
N HIS A 215 32.26 -9.47 15.42
CA HIS A 215 30.96 -9.68 16.05
C HIS A 215 30.56 -8.42 16.82
N PHE A 216 29.37 -7.91 16.56
CA PHE A 216 28.77 -6.79 17.27
C PHE A 216 27.46 -7.24 17.90
N THR A 217 27.26 -6.88 19.17
CA THR A 217 26.03 -7.15 19.91
C THR A 217 25.56 -5.86 20.55
N ILE A 218 24.34 -5.46 20.22
CA ILE A 218 23.62 -4.39 20.89
C ILE A 218 22.46 -5.03 21.63
N ARG A 219 22.31 -4.72 22.92
CA ARG A 219 21.14 -5.09 23.71
C ARG A 219 20.47 -3.83 24.25
N GLU A 220 19.15 -3.76 24.12
CA GLU A 220 18.30 -2.71 24.73
C GLU A 220 18.67 -1.27 24.33
N LEU A 221 19.09 -1.03 23.07
CA LEU A 221 19.33 0.33 22.59
C LEU A 221 18.01 1.07 22.43
N GLN A 222 17.77 2.05 23.30
CA GLN A 222 16.55 2.85 23.28
C GLN A 222 16.52 3.79 22.06
N LEU A 223 15.39 3.87 21.35
CA LEU A 223 15.21 4.72 20.16
C LEU A 223 14.93 6.19 20.47
N LYS A 224 14.44 6.50 21.68
CA LYS A 224 14.08 7.86 22.10
C LYS A 224 15.17 8.93 21.88
N PRO A 225 16.46 8.68 22.16
CA PRO A 225 17.53 9.66 21.91
C PRO A 225 17.70 10.05 20.44
N PHE A 226 17.24 9.20 19.51
CA PHE A 226 17.37 9.43 18.07
C PHE A 226 16.22 10.25 17.48
N TYR A 227 15.25 10.68 18.29
CA TYR A 227 14.08 11.44 17.85
C TYR A 227 14.45 12.69 17.05
N GLU A 228 15.42 13.50 17.51
CA GLU A 228 15.76 14.78 16.85
C GLU A 228 16.25 14.57 15.42
N TYR A 229 17.01 13.48 15.19
CA TYR A 229 17.50 13.11 13.85
C TYR A 229 16.36 12.69 12.92
N VAL A 230 15.36 11.98 13.44
CA VAL A 230 14.19 11.58 12.63
C VAL A 230 13.24 12.75 12.41
N ALA A 231 13.16 13.70 13.35
CA ALA A 231 12.28 14.86 13.29
C ALA A 231 12.67 15.87 12.19
N GLU A 232 13.93 15.87 11.72
CA GLU A 232 14.33 16.66 10.54
C GLU A 232 13.57 16.23 9.29
N HIS A 233 13.37 14.91 9.14
CA HIS A 233 12.74 14.31 7.96
C HIS A 233 11.26 13.95 8.17
N ALA A 234 10.73 14.11 9.39
CA ALA A 234 9.34 13.75 9.69
C ALA A 234 8.67 14.69 10.72
N GLU A 235 7.41 15.03 10.47
CA GLU A 235 6.54 15.81 11.37
C GLU A 235 5.97 14.92 12.49
N ILE A 236 6.85 14.52 13.40
CA ILE A 236 6.55 13.63 14.53
C ILE A 236 6.76 14.32 15.88
N ASN A 237 6.12 13.81 16.93
CA ASN A 237 6.34 14.28 18.32
C ASN A 237 7.06 13.25 19.19
N SER A 238 7.08 11.97 18.78
CA SER A 238 7.79 10.93 19.51
C SER A 238 8.27 9.80 18.61
N LEU A 239 9.37 9.19 19.03
CA LEU A 239 9.96 7.97 18.51
C LEU A 239 10.37 7.12 19.70
N SER A 240 9.85 5.89 19.80
CA SER A 240 10.14 5.01 20.93
C SER A 240 10.25 3.54 20.52
N GLY A 241 10.80 2.74 21.42
CA GLY A 241 11.13 1.32 21.21
C GLY A 241 12.57 1.00 21.62
N SER A 242 12.92 -0.27 21.61
CA SER A 242 14.29 -0.74 21.87
C SER A 242 14.79 -1.67 20.78
N VAL A 243 16.06 -1.52 20.42
CA VAL A 243 16.74 -2.32 19.40
C VAL A 243 17.68 -3.32 20.07
N ASN A 244 17.61 -4.57 19.64
CA ASN A 244 18.64 -5.56 19.86
C ASN A 244 19.23 -5.96 18.51
N SER A 245 20.54 -6.18 18.46
CA SER A 245 21.18 -6.68 17.25
C SER A 245 22.34 -7.62 17.58
N GLU A 246 22.55 -8.57 16.69
CA GLU A 246 23.73 -9.44 16.66
C GLU A 246 24.21 -9.46 15.22
N ILE A 247 25.30 -8.75 14.93
CA ILE A 247 25.85 -8.57 13.59
C ILE A 247 27.23 -9.23 13.52
N LEU A 248 27.47 -9.98 12.46
CA LEU A 248 28.76 -10.54 12.09
C LEU A 248 29.21 -9.90 10.78
N ILE A 249 30.40 -9.30 10.81
CA ILE A 249 31.09 -8.79 9.62
C ILE A 249 32.31 -9.67 9.36
N THR A 250 32.41 -10.27 8.19
CA THR A 250 33.58 -11.05 7.78
C THR A 250 34.18 -10.45 6.52
N GLY A 251 35.51 -10.38 6.45
CA GLY A 251 36.19 -9.85 5.25
C GLY A 251 37.70 -9.91 5.35
N ASN A 252 38.38 -9.18 4.48
CA ASN A 252 39.83 -9.08 4.47
C ASN A 252 40.25 -7.60 4.59
N THR A 253 41.21 -7.28 5.45
CA THR A 253 41.69 -5.89 5.66
C THR A 253 42.31 -5.26 4.42
N ASN A 254 42.85 -6.06 3.50
CA ASN A 254 43.38 -5.58 2.21
C ASN A 254 42.27 -5.24 1.21
N GLU A 255 41.07 -5.79 1.38
CA GLU A 255 39.89 -5.58 0.53
C GLU A 255 38.64 -5.30 1.38
N ALA A 256 38.77 -4.40 2.37
CA ALA A 256 37.74 -4.18 3.39
C ALA A 256 36.36 -3.82 2.83
N SER A 257 36.30 -3.21 1.63
CA SER A 257 35.05 -2.91 0.94
C SER A 257 34.26 -4.14 0.51
N LYS A 258 34.89 -5.32 0.39
CA LYS A 258 34.27 -6.60 0.06
C LYS A 258 33.76 -7.37 1.28
N ALA A 259 33.76 -6.76 2.46
CA ALA A 259 33.25 -7.40 3.66
C ALA A 259 31.76 -7.74 3.52
N ILE A 260 31.37 -8.86 4.11
CA ILE A 260 29.99 -9.36 4.14
C ILE A 260 29.43 -9.14 5.53
N VAL A 261 28.23 -8.56 5.60
CA VAL A 261 27.50 -8.36 6.86
C VAL A 261 26.35 -9.36 6.95
N SER A 262 26.23 -10.06 8.07
CA SER A 262 25.14 -11.00 8.37
C SER A 262 24.68 -10.82 9.82
N GLY A 263 23.51 -11.35 10.19
CA GLY A 263 23.06 -11.27 11.58
C GLY A 263 21.56 -11.14 11.79
N LYS A 264 21.19 -10.65 12.97
CA LYS A 264 19.79 -10.45 13.39
C LYS A 264 19.60 -9.05 13.95
N ILE A 265 18.45 -8.45 13.64
CA ILE A 265 17.99 -7.20 14.24
C ILE A 265 16.56 -7.44 14.76
N ASP A 266 16.33 -7.04 16.00
CA ASP A 266 15.03 -7.07 16.68
C ASP A 266 14.68 -5.67 17.18
N VAL A 267 13.48 -5.18 16.87
CA VAL A 267 12.92 -3.93 17.40
C VAL A 267 11.69 -4.27 18.23
N ASN A 268 11.69 -3.85 19.49
CA ASN A 268 10.60 -4.10 20.42
C ASN A 268 9.85 -2.81 20.76
N ASN A 269 8.52 -2.92 20.87
CA ASN A 269 7.62 -1.85 21.26
C ASN A 269 7.87 -0.54 20.48
N PHE A 270 8.03 -0.66 19.17
CA PHE A 270 8.19 0.47 18.28
C PHE A 270 6.92 1.30 18.24
N GLU A 271 7.04 2.61 18.37
CA GLU A 271 5.92 3.54 18.27
C GLU A 271 6.37 4.93 17.80
N MET A 272 5.55 5.52 16.92
CA MET A 272 5.66 6.90 16.47
C MET A 272 4.31 7.61 16.60
N THR A 273 4.36 8.87 17.02
CA THR A 273 3.21 9.76 17.07
C THR A 273 3.43 10.99 16.19
N ASP A 274 2.37 11.48 15.57
CA ASP A 274 2.39 12.74 14.82
C ASP A 274 2.51 13.96 15.77
N LYS A 275 2.58 15.18 15.21
CA LYS A 275 2.59 16.44 15.98
C LYS A 275 1.35 16.68 16.84
N ALA A 276 0.24 15.98 16.59
CA ALA A 276 -0.98 16.02 17.39
C ALA A 276 -0.98 14.98 18.53
N ASN A 277 0.14 14.27 18.75
CA ASN A 277 0.26 13.13 19.68
C ASN A 277 -0.64 11.93 19.34
N LYS A 278 -1.10 11.83 18.09
CA LYS A 278 -1.83 10.65 17.64
C LYS A 278 -0.83 9.59 17.19
N LYS A 279 -0.94 8.39 17.77
CA LYS A 279 -0.23 7.22 17.29
C LYS A 279 -0.66 6.92 15.87
N PHE A 280 0.29 6.84 14.95
CA PHE A 280 0.00 6.49 13.55
C PHE A 280 0.78 5.28 13.05
N LEU A 281 1.87 4.92 13.72
CA LEU A 281 2.69 3.77 13.37
C LEU A 281 3.23 3.11 14.63
N GLY A 282 3.23 1.77 14.66
CA GLY A 282 3.89 1.02 15.74
C GLY A 282 3.88 -0.47 15.50
N ALA A 283 4.68 -1.20 16.28
CA ALA A 283 4.71 -2.65 16.31
C ALA A 283 5.24 -3.15 17.65
N LYS A 284 4.68 -4.24 18.19
CA LYS A 284 5.23 -4.85 19.41
C LYS A 284 6.59 -5.49 19.15
N HIS A 285 6.74 -6.13 18.00
CA HIS A 285 7.99 -6.79 17.63
C HIS A 285 8.21 -6.77 16.12
N ILE A 286 9.40 -6.36 15.70
CA ILE A 286 9.90 -6.42 14.33
C ILE A 286 11.20 -7.22 14.38
N GLU A 287 11.28 -8.30 13.61
CA GLU A 287 12.46 -9.15 13.50
C GLU A 287 12.94 -9.16 12.04
N SER A 288 14.25 -9.01 11.85
CA SER A 288 14.91 -9.20 10.56
C SER A 288 16.13 -10.10 10.73
N LYS A 289 16.21 -11.15 9.89
CA LYS A 289 17.40 -12.00 9.76
C LYS A 289 18.12 -11.66 8.47
N ILE A 290 19.30 -11.06 8.61
CA ILE A 290 20.20 -10.69 7.53
C ILE A 290 21.03 -11.91 7.18
N LYS A 291 20.82 -12.48 5.99
CA LYS A 291 21.62 -13.58 5.49
C LYS A 291 22.99 -13.09 5.03
N ALA A 292 22.98 -12.06 4.17
CA ALA A 292 24.18 -11.42 3.67
C ALA A 292 23.86 -10.04 3.09
N ILE A 293 24.61 -9.03 3.48
CA ILE A 293 24.74 -7.74 2.80
C ILE A 293 26.16 -7.69 2.24
N ASP A 294 26.24 -7.71 0.91
CA ASP A 294 27.46 -7.54 0.13
C ASP A 294 27.37 -6.19 -0.58
N TYR A 295 27.85 -5.16 0.11
CA TYR A 295 27.81 -3.79 -0.39
C TYR A 295 28.60 -3.65 -1.70
N TYR A 296 29.74 -4.32 -1.83
CA TYR A 296 30.59 -4.25 -3.02
C TYR A 296 29.91 -4.77 -4.29
N ASN A 297 29.04 -5.78 -4.15
CA ASN A 297 28.27 -6.35 -5.26
C ASN A 297 26.83 -5.83 -5.34
N SER A 298 26.46 -4.82 -4.55
CA SER A 298 25.08 -4.30 -4.47
C SER A 298 24.04 -5.42 -4.21
N SER A 299 24.38 -6.36 -3.32
CA SER A 299 23.56 -7.56 -3.07
C SER A 299 23.10 -7.63 -1.62
N TYR A 300 21.78 -7.70 -1.42
CA TYR A 300 21.14 -7.62 -0.11
C TYR A 300 20.15 -8.76 0.09
N THR A 301 20.51 -9.75 0.91
CA THR A 301 19.69 -10.94 1.14
C THR A 301 19.28 -11.05 2.61
N PHE A 302 17.97 -11.20 2.82
CA PHE A 302 17.32 -11.39 4.12
C PHE A 302 16.59 -12.74 4.12
N ASP A 303 16.76 -13.51 5.20
CA ASP A 303 16.05 -14.78 5.36
C ASP A 303 14.62 -14.59 5.81
N THR A 304 14.38 -13.66 6.74
CA THR A 304 13.04 -13.41 7.28
C THR A 304 12.89 -11.95 7.65
N PHE A 305 11.75 -11.38 7.30
CA PHE A 305 11.26 -10.12 7.85
C PHE A 305 9.90 -10.39 8.49
N LYS A 306 9.83 -10.31 9.81
CA LYS A 306 8.63 -10.61 10.59
C LYS A 306 8.17 -9.39 11.37
N ILE A 307 6.90 -9.03 11.25
CA ILE A 307 6.25 -7.98 12.02
C ILE A 307 5.09 -8.60 12.80
N ASN A 308 5.06 -8.39 14.11
CA ASN A 308 3.99 -8.89 14.96
C ASN A 308 3.31 -7.76 15.73
N ASN A 309 1.98 -7.79 15.73
CA ASN A 309 1.13 -6.77 16.34
C ASN A 309 1.50 -5.35 15.88
N SER A 310 1.53 -5.13 14.56
CA SER A 310 1.66 -3.76 14.05
C SER A 310 0.35 -3.00 14.13
N TYR A 311 0.47 -1.68 14.25
CA TYR A 311 -0.65 -0.74 14.19
C TYR A 311 -0.30 0.35 13.19
N THR A 312 -1.26 0.65 12.32
CA THR A 312 -1.18 1.73 11.35
C THR A 312 -2.47 2.55 11.39
N PHE A 313 -2.35 3.87 11.48
CA PHE A 313 -3.46 4.78 11.21
C PHE A 313 -3.22 5.43 9.85
N PHE A 314 -4.07 5.15 8.86
CA PHE A 314 -3.99 5.72 7.52
C PHE A 314 -5.19 6.61 7.26
N GLN A 315 -4.94 7.86 6.87
CA GLN A 315 -5.98 8.82 6.53
C GLN A 315 -5.77 9.33 5.10
N LEU A 316 -6.80 9.17 4.27
CA LEU A 316 -6.87 9.69 2.92
C LEU A 316 -7.67 11.00 2.89
N ASP A 317 -7.09 12.04 2.31
CA ASP A 317 -7.73 13.32 2.04
C ASP A 317 -7.80 13.56 0.52
N SER A 318 -8.43 14.66 0.09
CA SER A 318 -8.65 14.98 -1.33
C SER A 318 -7.37 15.21 -2.14
N THR A 319 -6.28 15.64 -1.51
CA THR A 319 -5.03 16.00 -2.19
C THR A 319 -3.85 15.09 -1.84
N SER A 320 -3.90 14.37 -0.71
CA SER A 320 -2.81 13.51 -0.22
C SER A 320 -3.30 12.60 0.93
N ASN A 321 -2.39 12.02 1.71
CA ASN A 321 -2.62 11.22 2.89
C ASN A 321 -1.71 11.67 4.06
N ASN A 322 -2.01 11.17 5.27
CA ASN A 322 -1.25 11.51 6.46
C ASN A 322 0.23 11.06 6.41
N PHE A 323 0.56 9.91 5.81
CA PHE A 323 1.94 9.44 5.73
C PHE A 323 2.82 10.37 4.89
N PHE A 324 2.35 10.78 3.72
CA PHE A 324 3.10 11.70 2.85
C PHE A 324 3.32 13.06 3.51
N LYS A 325 2.31 13.58 4.22
CA LYS A 325 2.43 14.81 5.02
C LYS A 325 3.42 14.65 6.17
N ILE A 326 3.32 13.56 6.93
CA ILE A 326 4.19 13.29 8.08
C ILE A 326 5.64 13.13 7.63
N PHE A 327 5.92 12.36 6.57
CA PHE A 327 7.27 12.12 6.07
C PHE A 327 7.74 13.15 5.03
N LYS A 328 7.04 14.28 4.90
CA LYS A 328 7.39 15.40 4.00
C LYS A 328 7.57 14.99 2.52
N LEU A 329 6.88 13.94 2.07
CA LEU A 329 6.99 13.40 0.71
C LEU A 329 6.20 14.20 -0.34
N ASP A 330 5.24 15.03 0.06
CA ASP A 330 4.46 15.90 -0.83
C ASP A 330 5.14 17.25 -1.12
N SER A 331 6.21 17.56 -0.39
CA SER A 331 6.92 18.82 -0.55
C SER A 331 7.53 18.86 -1.95
N PRO A 332 7.17 19.85 -2.80
CA PRO A 332 7.96 20.12 -3.99
C PRO A 332 9.28 20.67 -3.48
N GLU A 333 10.28 19.82 -3.27
CA GLU A 333 11.63 20.34 -3.12
C GLU A 333 11.95 21.12 -4.40
N THR A 334 12.14 22.42 -4.18
CA THR A 334 12.81 23.36 -5.04
C THR A 334 13.90 22.67 -5.85
N THR A 335 13.84 22.85 -7.16
CA THR A 335 14.95 22.68 -8.09
C THR A 335 16.32 22.87 -7.44
N GLU A 336 17.02 21.76 -7.20
CA GLU A 336 18.45 21.72 -7.45
C GLU A 336 18.66 20.81 -8.64
N THR A 337 19.05 21.47 -9.74
CA THR A 337 19.95 20.97 -10.77
C THR A 337 20.60 19.65 -10.38
N ALA A 338 19.93 18.54 -10.69
CA ALA A 338 20.64 17.32 -10.99
C ALA A 338 21.48 17.66 -12.21
N VAL A 339 22.72 18.09 -11.94
CA VAL A 339 23.82 17.93 -12.86
C VAL A 339 23.62 16.54 -13.42
N LYS A 340 23.23 16.46 -14.70
CA LYS A 340 23.46 15.29 -15.53
C LYS A 340 24.97 15.12 -15.52
N ASP A 341 25.50 14.54 -14.45
CA ASP A 341 26.88 14.16 -14.41
C ASP A 341 26.96 12.94 -15.29
N THR A 342 27.65 13.13 -16.40
CA THR A 342 27.98 12.17 -17.45
C THR A 342 28.92 11.06 -16.96
N LEU A 343 28.80 10.64 -15.70
CA LEU A 343 29.44 9.42 -15.22
C LEU A 343 28.44 8.28 -15.44
N ALA A 344 28.58 7.63 -16.60
CA ALA A 344 28.24 6.22 -16.71
C ALA A 344 29.13 5.43 -15.73
N SER A 345 28.78 5.45 -14.44
CA SER A 345 29.24 4.43 -13.52
C SER A 345 28.55 3.14 -13.94
N ASN A 346 29.35 2.11 -14.12
CA ASN A 346 28.91 0.74 -14.32
C ASN A 346 28.31 0.26 -12.98
N GLU A 347 27.20 0.84 -12.54
CA GLU A 347 26.53 0.45 -11.30
C GLU A 347 26.00 -0.97 -11.49
N LYS A 348 26.56 -1.90 -10.71
CA LYS A 348 26.07 -3.26 -10.67
C LYS A 348 24.58 -3.22 -10.34
N ALA A 349 23.78 -3.95 -11.13
CA ALA A 349 22.35 -4.04 -10.90
C ALA A 349 22.08 -4.46 -9.45
N LEU A 350 21.19 -3.73 -8.77
CA LEU A 350 20.82 -4.01 -7.38
C LEU A 350 20.19 -5.41 -7.28
N TYR A 351 20.83 -6.30 -6.53
CA TYR A 351 20.24 -7.58 -6.16
C TYR A 351 19.63 -7.48 -4.77
N TYR A 352 18.36 -7.84 -4.64
CA TYR A 352 17.73 -7.99 -3.33
C TYR A 352 16.91 -9.27 -3.25
N ALA A 353 16.88 -9.87 -2.06
CA ALA A 353 16.04 -11.03 -1.77
C ALA A 353 15.54 -11.01 -0.32
N VAL A 354 14.24 -11.23 -0.13
CA VAL A 354 13.60 -11.48 1.16
C VAL A 354 12.93 -12.85 1.07
N ASN A 355 13.53 -13.87 1.69
CA ASN A 355 13.06 -15.25 1.53
C ASN A 355 11.67 -15.47 2.14
N GLN A 356 11.33 -14.72 3.20
CA GLN A 356 10.04 -14.81 3.86
C GLN A 356 9.63 -13.45 4.47
N LEU A 357 8.51 -12.88 4.01
CA LEU A 357 7.82 -11.77 4.68
C LEU A 357 6.63 -12.33 5.46
N VAL A 358 6.56 -11.99 6.75
CA VAL A 358 5.46 -12.38 7.65
C VAL A 358 4.96 -11.17 8.41
N VAL A 359 3.66 -10.89 8.33
CA VAL A 359 2.97 -9.93 9.19
C VAL A 359 1.85 -10.68 9.91
N GLU A 360 1.73 -10.49 11.22
CA GLU A 360 0.78 -11.24 12.05
C GLU A 360 0.09 -10.34 13.09
N ASN A 361 -1.20 -10.59 13.31
CA ASN A 361 -2.01 -9.95 14.35
C ASN A 361 -1.99 -8.42 14.28
N SER A 362 -1.98 -7.88 13.05
CA SER A 362 -1.82 -6.45 12.79
C SER A 362 -3.17 -5.74 12.63
N VAL A 363 -3.16 -4.44 12.88
CA VAL A 363 -4.33 -3.56 12.83
C VAL A 363 -4.05 -2.38 11.90
N LEU A 364 -5.04 -2.03 11.08
CA LEU A 364 -5.09 -0.82 10.27
C LEU A 364 -6.41 -0.09 10.53
N ASP A 365 -6.30 1.11 11.09
CA ASP A 365 -7.41 2.05 11.16
C ASP A 365 -7.35 2.98 9.95
N TYR A 366 -8.34 2.86 9.08
CA TYR A 366 -8.46 3.62 7.84
C TYR A 366 -9.50 4.73 7.99
N THR A 367 -9.17 5.94 7.55
CA THR A 367 -10.09 7.06 7.43
C THR A 367 -10.07 7.61 6.01
N ASP A 368 -11.23 7.77 5.39
CA ASP A 368 -11.43 8.42 4.09
C ASP A 368 -12.31 9.66 4.25
N ASN A 369 -11.80 10.82 3.83
CA ASN A 369 -12.48 12.12 3.91
C ASN A 369 -13.03 12.64 2.56
N LEU A 370 -13.08 11.81 1.51
CA LEU A 370 -13.42 12.24 0.14
C LEU A 370 -14.89 12.64 -0.07
N THR A 371 -15.80 12.24 0.82
CA THR A 371 -17.25 12.51 0.69
C THR A 371 -17.75 13.68 1.54
N GLY A 372 -16.87 14.34 2.28
CA GLY A 372 -17.21 15.42 3.23
C GLY A 372 -17.54 14.94 4.65
N GLU A 373 -17.93 13.67 4.81
CA GLU A 373 -17.98 12.99 6.11
C GLU A 373 -16.90 11.88 6.18
N PRO A 374 -16.26 11.68 7.34
CA PRO A 374 -15.19 10.70 7.47
C PRO A 374 -15.75 9.27 7.47
N PHE A 375 -15.36 8.46 6.48
CA PHE A 375 -15.53 7.01 6.51
C PHE A 375 -14.39 6.40 7.32
N ASN A 376 -14.70 5.89 8.51
CA ASN A 376 -13.74 5.22 9.39
C ASN A 376 -13.95 3.71 9.32
N TYR A 377 -12.87 2.96 9.09
CA TYR A 377 -12.92 1.52 8.94
C TYR A 377 -11.79 0.84 9.69
N HIS A 378 -12.14 -0.17 10.49
CA HIS A 378 -11.20 -0.93 11.32
C HIS A 378 -10.87 -2.26 10.65
N LEU A 379 -9.61 -2.46 10.31
CA LEU A 379 -9.09 -3.73 9.79
C LEU A 379 -8.26 -4.37 10.89
N SER A 380 -8.59 -5.61 11.24
CA SER A 380 -7.95 -6.37 12.32
C SER A 380 -7.52 -7.75 11.84
N ASP A 381 -6.74 -8.45 12.68
CA ASP A 381 -6.19 -9.77 12.40
C ASP A 381 -5.53 -9.84 11.02
N ILE A 382 -4.83 -8.76 10.65
CA ILE A 382 -4.12 -8.66 9.38
C ILE A 382 -2.95 -9.64 9.44
N GLU A 383 -3.00 -10.61 8.53
CA GLU A 383 -1.92 -11.54 8.25
C GLU A 383 -1.44 -11.34 6.82
N ILE A 384 -0.13 -11.24 6.63
CA ILE A 384 0.50 -11.17 5.31
C ILE A 384 1.60 -12.21 5.27
N ASN A 385 1.60 -13.01 4.22
CA ASN A 385 2.66 -13.97 3.95
C ASN A 385 3.07 -13.87 2.48
N SER A 386 4.37 -13.81 2.22
CA SER A 386 4.90 -13.89 0.86
C SER A 386 5.75 -15.14 0.68
N LYS A 387 5.87 -15.60 -0.56
CA LYS A 387 7.03 -16.42 -0.97
C LYS A 387 8.30 -15.55 -0.99
N ALA A 388 9.43 -16.12 -1.39
CA ALA A 388 10.65 -15.36 -1.59
C ALA A 388 10.42 -14.19 -2.59
N ILE A 389 10.63 -12.98 -2.11
CA ILE A 389 10.60 -11.74 -2.89
C ILE A 389 12.03 -11.53 -3.38
N THR A 390 12.31 -11.71 -4.67
CA THR A 390 13.67 -11.52 -5.21
C THR A 390 13.64 -10.59 -6.40
N SER A 391 14.65 -9.72 -6.55
CA SER A 391 14.76 -8.81 -7.69
C SER A 391 14.95 -9.54 -9.02
N THR A 392 15.32 -10.82 -9.00
CA THR A 392 15.46 -11.64 -10.21
C THR A 392 14.19 -12.42 -10.58
N SER A 393 13.16 -12.39 -9.73
CA SER A 393 11.90 -13.07 -10.04
C SER A 393 11.16 -12.37 -11.17
N GLU A 394 10.58 -13.13 -12.11
CA GLU A 394 9.63 -12.58 -13.08
C GLU A 394 8.28 -12.26 -12.44
N TRP A 395 7.95 -12.93 -11.33
CA TRP A 395 6.69 -12.79 -10.62
C TRP A 395 6.82 -13.11 -9.14
N ILE A 396 6.12 -12.34 -8.31
CA ILE A 396 6.06 -12.50 -6.85
C ILE A 396 4.59 -12.51 -6.43
N ASP A 397 4.21 -13.47 -5.58
CA ASP A 397 2.89 -13.55 -4.95
C ASP A 397 2.96 -13.11 -3.47
N ILE A 398 2.04 -12.25 -3.07
CA ILE A 398 1.83 -11.81 -1.69
C ILE A 398 0.38 -12.10 -1.31
N TYR A 399 0.19 -12.91 -0.29
CA TYR A 399 -1.12 -13.28 0.22
C TYR A 399 -1.42 -12.49 1.49
N SER A 400 -2.65 -11.99 1.61
CA SER A 400 -3.12 -11.38 2.84
C SER A 400 -4.52 -11.83 3.22
N THR A 401 -4.77 -11.88 4.51
CA THR A 401 -6.09 -12.10 5.09
C THR A 401 -6.31 -11.11 6.24
N MET A 402 -7.54 -10.64 6.40
CA MET A 402 -7.89 -9.69 7.45
C MET A 402 -9.38 -9.73 7.75
N LEU A 403 -9.74 -9.28 8.95
CA LEU A 403 -11.12 -8.98 9.33
C LEU A 403 -11.47 -7.53 9.00
N LEU A 404 -12.66 -7.36 8.47
CA LEU A 404 -13.27 -6.09 8.12
C LEU A 404 -14.30 -5.73 9.18
N ASN A 405 -14.03 -4.69 9.96
CA ASN A 405 -14.90 -4.17 11.01
C ASN A 405 -15.40 -5.27 11.98
N ASN A 406 -14.51 -6.18 12.36
CA ASN A 406 -14.77 -7.33 13.26
C ASN A 406 -15.83 -8.33 12.76
N ARG A 407 -16.20 -8.31 11.47
CA ARG A 407 -17.23 -9.20 10.91
C ARG A 407 -16.86 -9.78 9.55
N GLY A 408 -16.65 -8.92 8.56
CA GLY A 408 -16.34 -9.36 7.21
C GLY A 408 -14.95 -9.98 7.16
N THR A 409 -14.68 -10.85 6.19
CA THR A 409 -13.34 -11.36 5.93
C THR A 409 -12.89 -10.91 4.56
N LEU A 410 -11.68 -10.36 4.45
CA LEU A 410 -11.04 -10.05 3.19
C LEU A 410 -9.82 -10.94 3.01
N LYS A 411 -9.72 -11.55 1.83
CA LYS A 411 -8.54 -12.24 1.35
C LYS A 411 -8.06 -11.55 0.08
N ALA A 412 -6.77 -11.26 -0.02
CA ALA A 412 -6.18 -10.73 -1.24
C ALA A 412 -4.95 -11.53 -1.64
N ASN A 413 -4.75 -11.66 -2.96
CA ASN A 413 -3.54 -12.17 -3.56
C ASN A 413 -3.03 -11.15 -4.57
N LEU A 414 -1.88 -10.55 -4.25
CA LEU A 414 -1.19 -9.61 -5.12
C LEU A 414 -0.07 -10.34 -5.84
N GLY A 415 -0.14 -10.36 -7.17
CA GLY A 415 0.94 -10.78 -8.05
C GLY A 415 1.60 -9.56 -8.68
N LEU A 416 2.93 -9.46 -8.65
CA LEU A 416 3.64 -8.34 -9.28
C LEU A 416 5.00 -8.76 -9.83
N ASN A 417 5.45 -8.08 -10.90
CA ASN A 417 6.81 -8.20 -11.38
C ASN A 417 7.70 -7.13 -10.69
N PRO A 418 8.72 -7.53 -9.92
CA PRO A 418 9.59 -6.60 -9.18
C PRO A 418 10.45 -5.70 -10.08
N ASN A 419 10.59 -6.03 -11.36
CA ASN A 419 11.34 -5.24 -12.35
C ASN A 419 10.42 -4.45 -13.30
N ASP A 420 9.10 -4.70 -13.23
CA ASP A 420 8.12 -4.06 -14.10
C ASP A 420 6.76 -3.92 -13.39
N TYR A 421 6.63 -2.84 -12.63
CA TYR A 421 5.42 -2.57 -11.84
C TYR A 421 4.17 -2.25 -12.69
N TYR A 422 4.32 -2.08 -14.01
CA TYR A 422 3.19 -1.91 -14.93
C TYR A 422 2.47 -3.23 -15.22
N ASN A 423 3.01 -4.35 -14.74
CA ASN A 423 2.46 -5.69 -14.89
C ASN A 423 2.18 -6.32 -13.51
N SER A 424 0.90 -6.53 -13.20
CA SER A 424 0.46 -7.07 -11.89
C SER A 424 -0.91 -7.76 -11.96
N THR A 425 -1.24 -8.57 -10.96
CA THR A 425 -2.58 -9.10 -10.73
C THR A 425 -3.02 -8.83 -9.30
N LEU A 426 -4.32 -8.60 -9.11
CA LEU A 426 -4.91 -8.44 -7.79
C LEU A 426 -6.23 -9.22 -7.74
N ASP A 427 -6.20 -10.33 -7.02
CA ASP A 427 -7.39 -11.10 -6.71
C ASP A 427 -7.86 -10.73 -5.30
N ILE A 428 -9.14 -10.39 -5.17
CA ILE A 428 -9.77 -10.03 -3.88
C ILE A 428 -10.99 -10.92 -3.68
N SER A 429 -11.17 -11.42 -2.46
CA SER A 429 -12.39 -12.09 -2.03
C SER A 429 -12.81 -11.51 -0.68
N ILE A 430 -14.03 -10.98 -0.64
CA ILE A 430 -14.66 -10.45 0.56
C ILE A 430 -15.90 -11.28 0.83
N GLU A 431 -16.04 -11.74 2.08
CA GLU A 431 -17.19 -12.49 2.56
C GLU A 431 -17.82 -11.81 3.78
N ASN A 432 -19.15 -11.89 3.90
CA ASN A 432 -19.92 -11.38 5.04
C ASN A 432 -19.68 -9.89 5.34
N PHE A 433 -19.42 -9.08 4.31
CA PHE A 433 -19.30 -7.63 4.47
C PHE A 433 -20.68 -7.04 4.81
N LEU A 434 -20.75 -6.18 5.84
CA LEU A 434 -21.98 -5.55 6.25
C LEU A 434 -22.29 -4.37 5.31
N LEU A 435 -23.25 -4.54 4.42
CA LEU A 435 -23.51 -3.57 3.35
C LEU A 435 -23.83 -2.14 3.87
N PRO A 436 -24.55 -1.95 5.00
CA PRO A 436 -24.71 -0.63 5.64
C PRO A 436 -23.41 0.13 5.94
N ASP A 437 -22.26 -0.53 6.08
CA ASP A 437 -20.97 0.14 6.27
C ASP A 437 -20.63 1.08 5.09
N LEU A 438 -21.22 0.85 3.91
CA LEU A 438 -21.04 1.70 2.72
C LEU A 438 -22.00 2.89 2.64
N ASN A 439 -22.85 3.11 3.65
CA ASN A 439 -23.87 4.17 3.61
C ASN A 439 -23.31 5.57 3.37
N ILE A 440 -22.09 5.86 3.82
CA ILE A 440 -21.43 7.14 3.53
C ILE A 440 -21.30 7.33 2.00
N TYR A 441 -20.88 6.30 1.27
CA TYR A 441 -20.74 6.33 -0.17
C TYR A 441 -22.09 6.26 -0.91
N THR A 442 -23.01 5.39 -0.48
CA THR A 442 -24.31 5.27 -1.16
C THR A 442 -25.20 6.49 -0.94
N ASN A 443 -25.15 7.13 0.22
CA ASN A 443 -25.84 8.41 0.44
C ASN A 443 -25.23 9.49 -0.45
N TYR A 444 -23.90 9.64 -0.44
CA TYR A 444 -23.21 10.67 -1.21
C TYR A 444 -23.45 10.54 -2.73
N TYR A 445 -23.29 9.33 -3.29
CA TYR A 445 -23.40 9.12 -4.73
C TYR A 445 -24.83 8.83 -5.21
N MET A 446 -25.63 8.07 -4.46
CA MET A 446 -26.94 7.58 -4.90
C MET A 446 -28.12 8.27 -4.21
N GLY A 447 -27.93 8.88 -3.04
CA GLY A 447 -29.04 9.41 -2.24
C GLY A 447 -29.90 8.30 -1.65
N HIS A 448 -29.28 7.16 -1.35
CA HIS A 448 -29.93 5.99 -0.77
C HIS A 448 -29.11 5.43 0.39
N SER A 449 -29.80 5.10 1.48
CA SER A 449 -29.23 4.34 2.60
C SER A 449 -29.63 2.87 2.50
N ILE A 450 -28.68 2.00 2.79
CA ILE A 450 -28.90 0.57 2.97
C ILE A 450 -29.24 0.35 4.44
N LEU A 451 -30.43 -0.19 4.70
CA LEU A 451 -30.90 -0.48 6.06
C LEU A 451 -30.33 -1.80 6.60
N GLN A 452 -30.20 -2.78 5.73
CA GLN A 452 -29.62 -4.10 6.01
C GLN A 452 -29.11 -4.70 4.70
N GLY A 453 -28.24 -5.69 4.82
CA GLY A 453 -27.75 -6.47 3.69
C GLY A 453 -26.36 -7.03 3.93
N ASP A 454 -26.11 -8.18 3.35
CA ASP A 454 -24.80 -8.81 3.34
C ASP A 454 -24.20 -8.75 1.94
N MET A 455 -22.90 -8.50 1.88
CA MET A 455 -22.17 -8.37 0.64
C MET A 455 -21.03 -9.39 0.57
N PHE A 456 -20.98 -10.07 -0.56
CA PHE A 456 -19.90 -10.95 -0.97
C PHE A 456 -19.34 -10.39 -2.26
N TYR A 457 -18.03 -10.29 -2.34
CA TYR A 457 -17.38 -9.67 -3.48
C TYR A 457 -16.17 -10.48 -3.89
N THR A 458 -16.03 -10.73 -5.19
CA THR A 458 -14.82 -11.32 -5.75
C THR A 458 -14.34 -10.46 -6.91
N SER A 459 -13.06 -10.08 -6.89
CA SER A 459 -12.39 -9.39 -7.97
C SER A 459 -11.27 -10.26 -8.52
N LYS A 460 -11.13 -10.26 -9.84
CA LYS A 460 -9.92 -10.71 -10.54
C LYS A 460 -9.44 -9.56 -11.40
N SER A 461 -8.37 -8.93 -10.97
CA SER A 461 -7.80 -7.78 -11.66
C SER A 461 -6.45 -8.14 -12.25
N LYS A 462 -6.21 -7.70 -13.48
CA LYS A 462 -4.94 -7.84 -14.19
C LYS A 462 -4.55 -6.48 -14.75
N ILE A 463 -3.31 -6.11 -14.58
CA ILE A 463 -2.70 -4.93 -15.18
C ILE A 463 -1.62 -5.43 -16.14
N VAL A 464 -1.71 -5.03 -17.41
CA VAL A 464 -0.71 -5.34 -18.44
C VAL A 464 -0.28 -4.04 -19.11
N ASP A 465 0.99 -3.69 -19.00
CA ASP A 465 1.56 -2.44 -19.53
C ASP A 465 0.74 -1.21 -19.10
N GLY A 466 0.27 -1.21 -17.85
CA GLY A 466 -0.57 -0.16 -17.27
C GLY A 466 -2.05 -0.22 -17.65
N GLN A 467 -2.48 -1.12 -18.53
CA GLN A 467 -3.91 -1.33 -18.83
C GLN A 467 -4.56 -2.24 -17.78
N ILE A 468 -5.56 -1.74 -17.07
CA ILE A 468 -6.33 -2.53 -16.10
C ILE A 468 -7.51 -3.25 -16.76
N GLU A 469 -7.60 -4.55 -16.48
CA GLU A 469 -8.74 -5.42 -16.74
C GLU A 469 -9.18 -6.05 -15.42
N SER A 470 -10.35 -5.64 -14.93
CA SER A 470 -10.88 -6.11 -13.65
C SER A 470 -12.29 -6.67 -13.81
N GLU A 471 -12.44 -7.94 -13.46
CA GLU A 471 -13.73 -8.63 -13.35
C GLU A 471 -14.20 -8.58 -11.91
N ASN A 472 -15.29 -7.87 -11.66
CA ASN A 472 -15.84 -7.69 -10.32
C ASN A 472 -17.20 -8.34 -10.24
N LYS A 473 -17.35 -9.32 -9.35
CA LYS A 473 -18.61 -10.00 -9.09
C LYS A 473 -19.06 -9.67 -7.69
N LEU A 474 -20.24 -9.14 -7.60
CA LEU A 474 -20.87 -8.71 -6.36
C LEU A 474 -22.14 -9.54 -6.16
N LEU A 475 -22.25 -10.15 -4.99
CA LEU A 475 -23.44 -10.84 -4.52
C LEU A 475 -23.93 -10.13 -3.27
N VAL A 476 -25.12 -9.56 -3.37
CA VAL A 476 -25.80 -8.90 -2.26
C VAL A 476 -26.98 -9.75 -1.82
N LYS A 477 -27.12 -9.98 -0.52
CA LYS A 477 -28.20 -10.78 0.06
C LYS A 477 -29.00 -9.95 1.05
N ASN A 478 -30.31 -10.18 1.09
CA ASN A 478 -31.23 -9.59 2.08
C ASN A 478 -31.14 -8.05 2.17
N ALA A 479 -30.80 -7.39 1.07
CA ALA A 479 -30.63 -5.94 1.08
C ALA A 479 -31.97 -5.22 1.04
N SER A 480 -32.09 -4.17 1.84
CA SER A 480 -33.20 -3.23 1.75
C SER A 480 -32.69 -1.79 1.77
N LEU A 481 -33.35 -0.93 1.00
CA LEU A 481 -32.94 0.44 0.73
C LEU A 481 -34.02 1.41 1.16
N GLU A 482 -33.61 2.55 1.68
CA GLU A 482 -34.46 3.73 1.86
C GLU A 482 -33.94 4.90 1.03
N ASN A 483 -34.83 5.84 0.70
CA ASN A 483 -34.46 7.05 -0.04
C ASN A 483 -34.10 8.16 0.93
N THR A 484 -32.87 8.67 0.84
CA THR A 484 -32.36 9.70 1.75
C THR A 484 -32.36 11.11 1.14
N LYS A 485 -32.70 11.25 -0.16
CA LYS A 485 -32.64 12.48 -0.99
C LYS A 485 -31.23 13.08 -1.06
N GLY A 486 -30.87 13.67 -2.21
CA GLY A 486 -29.68 14.52 -2.32
C GLY A 486 -28.38 13.84 -2.78
N GLY A 487 -28.42 12.63 -3.32
CA GLY A 487 -27.26 12.00 -3.95
C GLY A 487 -26.79 12.74 -5.22
N LEU A 488 -25.50 12.61 -5.54
CA LEU A 488 -24.90 13.20 -6.73
C LEU A 488 -25.56 12.73 -8.05
N TYR A 489 -26.08 11.51 -8.07
CA TYR A 489 -26.75 10.92 -9.22
C TYR A 489 -28.18 10.48 -8.87
N ASN A 490 -29.15 10.99 -9.62
CA ASN A 490 -30.55 10.56 -9.51
C ASN A 490 -30.73 9.23 -10.27
N LEU A 491 -30.56 8.11 -9.56
CA LEU A 491 -30.74 6.77 -10.10
C LEU A 491 -32.00 6.12 -9.52
N PRO A 492 -32.78 5.38 -10.32
CA PRO A 492 -33.92 4.60 -9.85
C PRO A 492 -33.46 3.33 -9.11
N LEU A 493 -32.63 3.50 -8.08
CA LEU A 493 -31.89 2.41 -7.43
C LEU A 493 -32.83 1.37 -6.83
N LYS A 494 -33.90 1.83 -6.18
CA LYS A 494 -34.91 0.93 -5.59
C LYS A 494 -35.51 0.00 -6.64
N PHE A 495 -35.88 0.55 -7.81
CA PHE A 495 -36.42 -0.25 -8.91
C PHE A 495 -35.37 -1.16 -9.54
N ALA A 496 -34.13 -0.70 -9.70
CA ALA A 496 -33.05 -1.53 -10.21
C ALA A 496 -32.75 -2.70 -9.27
N PHE A 497 -32.63 -2.46 -7.96
CA PHE A 497 -32.46 -3.50 -6.94
C PHE A 497 -33.64 -4.47 -6.99
N PHE A 498 -34.87 -3.96 -7.00
CA PHE A 498 -36.06 -4.79 -7.11
C PHE A 498 -36.06 -5.69 -8.35
N LEU A 499 -35.64 -5.19 -9.53
CA LEU A 499 -35.53 -6.00 -10.74
C LEU A 499 -34.40 -7.03 -10.67
N LEU A 500 -33.27 -6.66 -10.08
CA LEU A 500 -32.08 -7.52 -9.95
C LEU A 500 -32.21 -8.61 -8.90
N THR A 501 -33.08 -8.41 -7.90
CA THR A 501 -33.33 -9.40 -6.85
C THR A 501 -33.98 -10.63 -7.46
N ASP A 502 -33.33 -11.78 -7.31
CA ASP A 502 -33.84 -13.06 -7.79
C ASP A 502 -34.91 -13.64 -6.86
N LYS A 503 -35.32 -14.89 -7.13
CA LYS A 503 -36.33 -15.61 -6.32
C LYS A 503 -35.87 -15.94 -4.89
N HIS A 504 -34.58 -15.87 -4.60
CA HIS A 504 -33.99 -16.15 -3.30
C HIS A 504 -33.73 -14.89 -2.48
N GLY A 505 -33.97 -13.70 -3.04
CA GLY A 505 -33.64 -12.44 -2.38
C GLY A 505 -32.19 -11.99 -2.63
N ASP A 506 -31.51 -12.63 -3.59
CA ASP A 506 -30.11 -12.39 -3.92
C ASP A 506 -29.98 -11.49 -5.16
N ILE A 507 -29.00 -10.60 -5.15
CA ILE A 507 -28.66 -9.70 -6.26
C ILE A 507 -27.27 -10.06 -6.74
N HIS A 508 -27.17 -10.43 -8.01
CA HIS A 508 -25.91 -10.71 -8.69
C HIS A 508 -25.56 -9.56 -9.63
N LEU A 509 -24.38 -8.98 -9.42
CA LEU A 509 -23.90 -7.81 -10.16
C LEU A 509 -22.50 -8.08 -10.70
N ASP A 510 -22.38 -8.05 -12.03
CA ASP A 510 -21.10 -8.10 -12.73
C ASP A 510 -20.71 -6.68 -13.18
N VAL A 511 -19.59 -6.17 -12.68
CA VAL A 511 -19.15 -4.78 -12.88
C VAL A 511 -17.74 -4.78 -13.49
N PRO A 512 -17.60 -4.99 -14.81
CA PRO A 512 -16.29 -4.98 -15.45
C PRO A 512 -15.68 -3.58 -15.44
N VAL A 513 -14.44 -3.46 -14.98
CA VAL A 513 -13.70 -2.20 -14.94
C VAL A 513 -12.49 -2.29 -15.87
N ARG A 514 -12.38 -1.32 -16.79
CA ARG A 514 -11.32 -1.24 -17.81
C ARG A 514 -10.77 0.19 -17.88
N GLY A 515 -9.47 0.35 -18.09
CA GLY A 515 -8.85 1.67 -18.25
C GLY A 515 -7.32 1.62 -18.37
N ASN A 516 -6.72 2.78 -18.62
CA ASN A 516 -5.27 2.97 -18.66
C ASN A 516 -4.80 3.69 -17.39
N LEU A 517 -4.00 3.03 -16.54
CA LEU A 517 -3.48 3.62 -15.30
C LEU A 517 -2.37 4.66 -15.55
N ASN A 518 -1.80 4.69 -16.75
CA ASN A 518 -0.74 5.64 -17.11
C ASN A 518 -1.28 7.00 -17.58
N ASP A 519 -2.61 7.13 -17.71
CA ASP A 519 -3.24 8.40 -18.09
C ASP A 519 -3.43 9.27 -16.84
N PRO A 520 -2.80 10.46 -16.75
CA PRO A 520 -2.92 11.34 -15.60
C PRO A 520 -4.34 11.89 -15.38
N ASP A 521 -5.21 11.86 -16.40
CA ASP A 521 -6.61 12.29 -16.28
C ASP A 521 -7.53 11.16 -15.79
N ILE A 522 -7.04 9.92 -15.74
CA ILE A 522 -7.83 8.77 -15.29
C ILE A 522 -8.02 8.78 -13.78
N ASN A 523 -9.28 8.80 -13.35
CA ASN A 523 -9.70 8.64 -11.97
C ASN A 523 -10.46 7.31 -11.81
N ILE A 524 -9.88 6.37 -11.05
CA ILE A 524 -10.45 5.03 -10.83
C ILE A 524 -11.86 5.08 -10.25
N GLY A 525 -12.11 5.98 -9.30
CA GLY A 525 -13.43 6.17 -8.70
C GLY A 525 -14.49 6.53 -9.75
N LYS A 526 -14.17 7.42 -10.71
CA LYS A 526 -15.07 7.76 -11.81
C LYS A 526 -15.37 6.57 -12.71
N ILE A 527 -14.37 5.75 -13.03
CA ILE A 527 -14.56 4.56 -13.90
C ILE A 527 -15.49 3.56 -13.21
N VAL A 528 -15.19 3.19 -11.96
CA VAL A 528 -16.02 2.27 -11.17
C VAL A 528 -17.46 2.78 -11.09
N TRP A 529 -17.62 4.07 -10.80
CA TRP A 529 -18.92 4.69 -10.68
C TRP A 529 -19.71 4.72 -11.99
N GLN A 530 -19.06 5.06 -13.11
CA GLN A 530 -19.69 5.08 -14.42
C GLN A 530 -20.14 3.68 -14.85
N THR A 531 -19.34 2.64 -14.57
CA THR A 531 -19.73 1.25 -14.82
C THR A 531 -20.97 0.88 -14.00
N PHE A 532 -20.98 1.17 -12.70
CA PHE A 532 -22.15 0.90 -11.85
C PHE A 532 -23.41 1.61 -12.36
N LYS A 533 -23.32 2.91 -12.69
CA LYS A 533 -24.42 3.68 -13.29
C LYS A 533 -24.94 3.03 -14.56
N ASN A 534 -24.06 2.55 -15.44
CA ASN A 534 -24.45 1.89 -16.68
C ASN A 534 -25.20 0.56 -16.43
N VAL A 535 -24.78 -0.21 -15.41
CA VAL A 535 -25.47 -1.44 -15.01
C VAL A 535 -26.89 -1.12 -14.53
N ILE A 536 -27.02 -0.23 -13.56
CA ILE A 536 -28.32 0.21 -13.02
C ILE A 536 -29.24 0.79 -14.11
N GLY A 537 -28.70 1.64 -14.98
CA GLY A 537 -29.45 2.25 -16.08
C GLY A 537 -29.95 1.23 -17.10
N LYS A 538 -29.12 0.26 -17.49
CA LYS A 538 -29.51 -0.82 -18.42
C LYS A 538 -30.58 -1.73 -17.81
N THR A 539 -30.48 -2.01 -16.51
CA THR A 539 -31.48 -2.82 -15.80
C THR A 539 -32.87 -2.21 -15.89
N VAL A 540 -32.98 -0.91 -15.59
CA VAL A 540 -34.28 -0.22 -15.59
C VAL A 540 -34.80 0.05 -17.01
N ALA A 541 -33.91 0.23 -17.99
CA ALA A 541 -34.32 0.41 -19.38
C ALA A 541 -34.87 -0.87 -20.03
N ALA A 542 -34.52 -2.05 -19.52
CA ALA A 542 -34.92 -3.35 -20.08
C ALA A 542 -35.38 -4.33 -18.98
N PRO A 543 -36.49 -4.04 -18.27
CA PRO A 543 -36.94 -4.83 -17.12
C PRO A 543 -37.31 -6.28 -17.49
N VAL A 544 -37.82 -6.50 -18.70
CA VAL A 544 -38.24 -7.82 -19.21
C VAL A 544 -37.11 -8.85 -19.14
N ASN A 545 -35.87 -8.44 -19.42
CA ASN A 545 -34.71 -9.34 -19.40
C ASN A 545 -34.48 -9.97 -18.01
N PHE A 546 -34.90 -9.29 -16.94
CA PHE A 546 -34.77 -9.77 -15.57
C PHE A 546 -36.02 -10.54 -15.13
N LEU A 547 -37.20 -10.08 -15.56
CA LEU A 547 -38.48 -10.70 -15.21
C LEU A 547 -38.69 -12.05 -15.92
N VAL A 548 -38.27 -12.19 -17.18
CA VAL A 548 -38.43 -13.44 -17.95
C VAL A 548 -37.74 -14.63 -17.27
N GLY A 549 -36.63 -14.40 -16.56
CA GLY A 549 -35.92 -15.44 -15.81
C GLY A 549 -36.73 -16.03 -14.66
N LEU A 550 -37.76 -15.34 -14.18
CA LEU A 550 -38.60 -15.79 -13.08
C LEU A 550 -39.71 -16.73 -13.55
N VAL A 551 -40.25 -16.55 -14.75
CA VAL A 551 -41.41 -17.30 -15.27
C VAL A 551 -41.09 -18.18 -16.48
N GLY A 552 -39.94 -17.95 -17.12
CA GLY A 552 -39.48 -18.68 -18.30
C GLY A 552 -40.24 -18.32 -19.60
N GLY A 553 -39.63 -18.68 -20.73
CA GLY A 553 -40.19 -18.45 -22.06
C GLY A 553 -39.49 -17.34 -22.85
N ASP A 554 -40.16 -16.82 -23.86
CA ASP A 554 -39.63 -15.79 -24.75
C ASP A 554 -39.82 -14.40 -24.09
N PRO A 555 -38.78 -13.53 -24.03
CA PRO A 555 -38.92 -12.14 -23.62
C PRO A 555 -40.10 -11.42 -24.28
N LYS A 556 -40.39 -11.74 -25.55
CA LYS A 556 -41.49 -11.12 -26.29
C LYS A 556 -42.86 -11.37 -25.64
N ASP A 557 -43.04 -12.49 -24.92
CA ASP A 557 -44.27 -12.79 -24.19
C ASP A 557 -44.56 -11.80 -23.05
N LEU A 558 -43.53 -11.09 -22.60
CA LEU A 558 -43.58 -10.11 -21.51
C LEU A 558 -43.48 -8.67 -22.02
N GLU A 559 -43.33 -8.45 -23.33
CA GLU A 559 -43.28 -7.13 -23.95
C GLU A 559 -44.64 -6.72 -24.54
N GLU A 560 -45.30 -7.63 -25.26
CA GLU A 560 -46.58 -7.36 -25.90
C GLU A 560 -47.46 -8.62 -26.03
N ILE A 561 -48.77 -8.39 -26.03
CA ILE A 561 -49.80 -9.39 -26.34
C ILE A 561 -50.48 -8.95 -27.62
N ASP A 562 -50.21 -9.66 -28.72
CA ASP A 562 -50.75 -9.36 -30.05
C ASP A 562 -52.13 -10.03 -30.26
N PHE A 563 -53.00 -9.33 -30.99
CA PHE A 563 -54.30 -9.80 -31.43
C PHE A 563 -54.52 -9.54 -32.92
N SER A 564 -55.51 -10.21 -33.50
CA SER A 564 -56.00 -9.94 -34.86
C SER A 564 -57.03 -8.81 -34.82
N TYR A 565 -57.25 -8.11 -35.95
CA TYR A 565 -58.23 -7.01 -36.01
C TYR A 565 -59.67 -7.42 -35.62
N THR A 566 -59.99 -8.71 -35.77
CA THR A 566 -61.30 -9.30 -35.50
C THR A 566 -61.40 -10.03 -34.16
N ASP A 567 -60.35 -10.01 -33.33
CA ASP A 567 -60.39 -10.63 -32.01
C ASP A 567 -61.21 -9.74 -31.05
N SER A 568 -62.15 -10.37 -30.34
CA SER A 568 -62.99 -9.72 -29.30
C SER A 568 -62.77 -10.32 -27.91
N ILE A 569 -61.97 -11.38 -27.83
CA ILE A 569 -61.53 -12.06 -26.62
C ILE A 569 -60.10 -12.56 -26.81
N PRO A 570 -59.31 -12.70 -25.74
CA PRO A 570 -57.98 -13.31 -25.82
C PRO A 570 -58.04 -14.78 -26.29
N SER A 571 -57.05 -15.18 -27.07
CA SER A 571 -56.84 -16.59 -27.45
C SER A 571 -56.18 -17.40 -26.32
N GLU A 572 -56.17 -18.72 -26.44
CA GLU A 572 -55.39 -19.64 -25.57
C GLU A 572 -53.92 -19.24 -25.43
N LYS A 573 -53.31 -18.69 -26.50
CA LYS A 573 -51.93 -18.18 -26.44
C LYS A 573 -51.86 -16.94 -25.56
N ASN A 574 -52.80 -16.01 -25.71
CA ASN A 574 -52.82 -14.77 -24.94
C ASN A 574 -53.09 -15.05 -23.46
N TYR A 575 -53.98 -15.98 -23.13
CA TYR A 575 -54.22 -16.40 -21.74
C TYR A 575 -52.95 -16.93 -21.07
N LYS A 576 -52.15 -17.75 -21.77
CA LYS A 576 -50.84 -18.20 -21.24
C LYS A 576 -49.85 -17.06 -21.01
N GLN A 577 -49.89 -16.01 -21.83
CA GLN A 577 -49.06 -14.82 -21.61
C GLN A 577 -49.53 -14.06 -20.37
N LEU A 578 -50.86 -13.90 -20.20
CA LEU A 578 -51.45 -13.29 -19.00
C LEU A 578 -51.10 -14.08 -17.73
N ASP A 579 -51.18 -15.41 -17.76
CA ASP A 579 -50.80 -16.27 -16.63
C ASP A 579 -49.36 -16.02 -16.18
N LYS A 580 -48.42 -15.81 -17.11
CA LYS A 580 -47.03 -15.45 -16.77
C LYS A 580 -46.94 -14.09 -16.08
N LEU A 581 -47.72 -13.10 -16.49
CA LEU A 581 -47.76 -11.79 -15.83
C LEU A 581 -48.30 -11.90 -14.41
N LEU A 582 -49.32 -12.72 -14.19
CA LEU A 582 -49.87 -12.98 -12.86
C LEU A 582 -48.90 -13.77 -11.98
N GLU A 583 -48.16 -14.72 -12.55
CA GLU A 583 -47.08 -15.42 -11.85
C GLU A 583 -45.95 -14.45 -11.45
N LEU A 584 -45.64 -13.44 -12.27
CA LEU A 584 -44.69 -12.38 -11.91
C LEU A 584 -45.19 -11.56 -10.71
N GLU A 585 -46.46 -11.15 -10.67
CA GLU A 585 -47.04 -10.44 -9.52
C GLU A 585 -46.97 -11.28 -8.23
N GLN A 586 -47.16 -12.60 -8.33
CA GLN A 586 -47.03 -13.51 -7.17
C GLN A 586 -45.59 -13.61 -6.68
N LYS A 587 -44.62 -13.71 -7.59
CA LYS A 587 -43.18 -13.81 -7.25
C LYS A 587 -42.60 -12.48 -6.80
N LYS A 588 -43.17 -11.35 -7.26
CA LYS A 588 -42.75 -9.99 -6.91
C LYS A 588 -43.99 -9.15 -6.53
N PRO A 589 -44.44 -9.18 -5.26
CA PRO A 589 -45.67 -8.51 -4.82
C PRO A 589 -45.71 -6.98 -5.01
N GLU A 590 -44.54 -6.34 -5.07
CA GLU A 590 -44.39 -4.89 -5.34
C GLU A 590 -44.38 -4.54 -6.83
N LEU A 591 -44.43 -5.55 -7.73
CA LEU A 591 -44.48 -5.33 -9.17
C LEU A 591 -45.81 -4.68 -9.56
N LYS A 592 -45.72 -3.58 -10.31
CA LYS A 592 -46.84 -2.99 -11.02
C LYS A 592 -46.73 -3.36 -12.49
N ILE A 593 -47.81 -3.89 -13.06
CA ILE A 593 -47.92 -4.20 -14.49
C ILE A 593 -49.00 -3.30 -15.11
N ASP A 594 -48.66 -2.63 -16.20
CA ASP A 594 -49.56 -1.76 -16.94
C ASP A 594 -49.67 -2.30 -18.38
N LEU A 595 -50.89 -2.67 -18.80
CA LEU A 595 -51.23 -3.11 -20.16
C LEU A 595 -51.83 -1.93 -20.93
N THR A 596 -51.11 -1.41 -21.92
CA THR A 596 -51.60 -0.30 -22.76
C THR A 596 -52.08 -0.84 -24.10
N TYR A 597 -53.37 -0.66 -24.40
CA TYR A 597 -53.99 -1.09 -25.65
C TYR A 597 -53.69 -0.11 -26.79
N PHE A 598 -53.12 -0.63 -27.88
CA PHE A 598 -52.85 0.09 -29.12
C PHE A 598 -53.60 -0.57 -30.28
N VAL A 599 -54.13 0.23 -31.19
CA VAL A 599 -54.74 -0.26 -32.44
C VAL A 599 -54.84 0.84 -33.48
N ASP A 600 -54.68 0.49 -34.76
CA ASP A 600 -55.12 1.34 -35.86
C ASP A 600 -56.63 1.22 -36.04
N ASN A 601 -57.38 2.18 -35.49
CA ASN A 601 -58.84 2.19 -35.55
C ASN A 601 -59.39 2.16 -36.99
N LYS A 602 -58.66 2.72 -37.96
CA LYS A 602 -59.11 2.74 -39.36
C LYS A 602 -58.99 1.34 -39.96
N LEU A 603 -57.82 0.72 -39.85
CA LEU A 603 -57.57 -0.62 -40.36
C LEU A 603 -58.44 -1.66 -39.64
N GLN A 604 -58.63 -1.51 -38.32
CA GLN A 604 -59.54 -2.35 -37.56
C GLN A 604 -60.99 -2.20 -38.04
N GLY A 605 -61.46 -0.97 -38.28
CA GLY A 605 -62.79 -0.73 -38.80
C GLY A 605 -63.04 -1.34 -40.19
N GLU A 606 -62.02 -1.30 -41.07
CA GLU A 606 -62.06 -1.95 -42.38
C GLU A 606 -62.13 -3.48 -42.27
N ALA A 607 -61.28 -4.08 -41.43
CA ALA A 607 -61.28 -5.52 -41.19
C ALA A 607 -62.58 -6.01 -40.53
N LEU A 608 -63.11 -5.28 -39.56
CA LEU A 608 -64.38 -5.61 -38.89
C LEU A 608 -65.59 -5.47 -39.83
N ALA A 609 -65.56 -4.50 -40.75
CA ALA A 609 -66.59 -4.39 -41.80
C ALA A 609 -66.57 -5.59 -42.74
N LYS A 610 -65.37 -6.02 -43.18
CA LYS A 610 -65.18 -7.23 -43.98
C LYS A 610 -65.69 -8.47 -43.23
N ALA A 611 -65.29 -8.65 -41.98
CA ALA A 611 -65.69 -9.78 -41.14
C ALA A 611 -67.20 -9.81 -40.89
N LYS A 612 -67.85 -8.66 -40.71
CA LYS A 612 -69.30 -8.56 -40.55
C LYS A 612 -70.04 -9.06 -41.79
N LEU A 613 -69.61 -8.64 -42.98
CA LEU A 613 -70.17 -9.14 -44.23
C LEU A 613 -69.83 -10.62 -44.46
N GLY A 614 -68.64 -11.06 -44.02
CA GLY A 614 -68.24 -12.47 -44.00
C GLY A 614 -69.16 -13.33 -43.14
N GLN A 615 -69.59 -12.82 -41.97
CA GLN A 615 -70.59 -13.50 -41.15
C GLN A 615 -71.96 -13.58 -41.84
N ALA A 616 -72.38 -12.52 -42.54
CA ALA A 616 -73.61 -12.55 -43.34
C ALA A 616 -73.50 -13.57 -44.48
N PHE A 617 -72.35 -13.63 -45.17
CA PHE A 617 -72.06 -14.65 -46.19
C PHE A 617 -72.16 -16.05 -45.60
N PHE A 618 -71.46 -16.34 -44.49
CA PHE A 618 -71.53 -17.65 -43.83
C PHE A 618 -72.95 -18.03 -43.38
N GLN A 619 -73.77 -17.07 -42.93
CA GLN A 619 -75.16 -17.35 -42.58
C GLN A 619 -76.01 -17.80 -43.77
N GLU A 620 -75.73 -17.25 -44.97
CA GLU A 620 -76.47 -17.56 -46.20
C GLU A 620 -75.91 -18.80 -46.92
N THR A 621 -74.58 -18.96 -46.98
CA THR A 621 -73.92 -20.00 -47.79
C THR A 621 -73.44 -21.20 -46.97
N ARG A 622 -73.24 -21.02 -45.66
CA ARG A 622 -72.51 -21.96 -44.78
C ARG A 622 -71.05 -22.17 -45.17
N GLU A 623 -70.49 -21.25 -45.96
CA GLU A 623 -69.11 -21.31 -46.42
C GLU A 623 -68.24 -20.23 -45.74
N ASP A 624 -66.97 -20.57 -45.55
CA ASP A 624 -65.98 -19.71 -44.88
C ASP A 624 -65.46 -18.66 -45.86
N TYR A 625 -65.79 -17.39 -45.60
CA TYR A 625 -65.44 -16.27 -46.46
C TYR A 625 -63.92 -16.07 -46.63
N GLU A 626 -63.10 -16.56 -45.70
CA GLU A 626 -61.63 -16.49 -45.82
C GLU A 626 -61.05 -17.54 -46.77
N LYS A 627 -61.82 -18.60 -47.06
CA LYS A 627 -61.42 -19.68 -47.97
C LYS A 627 -62.04 -19.57 -49.36
N GLN A 628 -63.14 -18.82 -49.48
CA GLN A 628 -63.91 -18.65 -50.71
C GLN A 628 -63.92 -17.18 -51.15
N ASP A 629 -62.74 -16.62 -51.42
CA ASP A 629 -62.55 -15.18 -51.66
C ASP A 629 -63.37 -14.66 -52.86
N LYS A 630 -63.45 -15.43 -53.96
CA LYS A 630 -64.23 -15.04 -55.15
C LYS A 630 -65.74 -15.08 -54.93
N ASP A 631 -66.22 -16.07 -54.20
CA ASP A 631 -67.65 -16.23 -53.92
C ASP A 631 -68.10 -15.19 -52.88
N PHE A 632 -67.22 -14.87 -51.93
CA PHE A 632 -67.42 -13.76 -51.01
C PHE A 632 -67.43 -12.41 -51.72
N GLU A 633 -66.50 -12.16 -52.64
CA GLU A 633 -66.47 -10.93 -53.43
C GLU A 633 -67.75 -10.76 -54.25
N ALA A 634 -68.21 -11.83 -54.93
CA ALA A 634 -69.46 -11.83 -55.67
C ALA A 634 -70.67 -11.56 -54.76
N PHE A 635 -70.71 -12.15 -53.57
CA PHE A 635 -71.75 -11.90 -52.58
C PHE A 635 -71.80 -10.43 -52.13
N VAL A 636 -70.64 -9.84 -51.82
CA VAL A 636 -70.56 -8.44 -51.38
C VAL A 636 -70.99 -7.48 -52.50
N LEU A 637 -70.52 -7.70 -53.74
CA LEU A 637 -70.90 -6.88 -54.90
C LEU A 637 -72.41 -6.97 -55.18
N ALA A 638 -72.99 -8.17 -55.10
CA ALA A 638 -74.42 -8.37 -55.25
C ALA A 638 -75.24 -7.64 -54.18
N LYS A 639 -74.82 -7.70 -52.90
CA LYS A 639 -75.45 -6.95 -51.80
C LYS A 639 -75.31 -5.44 -51.97
N ALA A 640 -74.21 -4.98 -52.54
CA ALA A 640 -73.96 -3.57 -52.83
C ALA A 640 -74.70 -3.05 -54.07
N GLU A 641 -75.43 -3.91 -54.80
CA GLU A 641 -76.16 -3.62 -56.04
C GLU A 641 -75.25 -2.96 -57.11
N THR A 642 -74.03 -3.48 -57.27
CA THR A 642 -73.05 -2.92 -58.23
C THR A 642 -72.00 -3.94 -58.65
N ASP A 643 -71.72 -3.97 -59.96
CA ASP A 643 -70.70 -4.84 -60.55
C ASP A 643 -69.40 -4.07 -60.90
N SER A 644 -69.33 -2.78 -60.55
CA SER A 644 -68.27 -1.86 -61.01
C SER A 644 -67.38 -1.32 -59.90
N LEU A 645 -67.71 -1.58 -58.62
CA LEU A 645 -66.90 -1.17 -57.48
C LEU A 645 -65.81 -2.21 -57.18
N SER A 646 -64.72 -1.75 -56.57
CA SER A 646 -63.79 -2.66 -55.90
C SER A 646 -64.46 -3.30 -54.68
N LEU A 647 -63.96 -4.45 -54.22
CA LEU A 647 -64.46 -5.11 -53.00
C LEU A 647 -64.44 -4.15 -51.80
N ASP A 648 -63.36 -3.39 -51.60
CA ASP A 648 -63.25 -2.45 -50.48
C ASP A 648 -64.26 -1.30 -50.60
N ASP A 649 -64.49 -0.77 -51.80
CA ASP A 649 -65.52 0.27 -52.02
C ASP A 649 -66.94 -0.26 -51.80
N ALA A 650 -67.20 -1.52 -52.18
CA ALA A 650 -68.47 -2.19 -51.93
C ALA A 650 -68.69 -2.42 -50.42
N ILE A 651 -67.65 -2.85 -49.68
CA ILE A 651 -67.68 -2.95 -48.22
C ILE A 651 -67.93 -1.57 -47.59
N ASN A 652 -67.27 -0.51 -48.07
CA ASN A 652 -67.45 0.86 -47.58
C ASN A 652 -68.87 1.40 -47.83
N LYS A 653 -69.52 1.00 -48.92
CA LYS A 653 -70.91 1.35 -49.23
C LYS A 653 -71.89 0.62 -48.31
N LEU A 654 -71.62 -0.64 -47.99
CA LEU A 654 -72.49 -1.49 -47.18
C LEU A 654 -72.35 -1.25 -45.67
N VAL A 655 -71.14 -0.95 -45.20
CA VAL A 655 -70.84 -0.67 -43.79
C VAL A 655 -70.26 0.74 -43.69
N GLN A 656 -71.12 1.70 -43.33
CA GLN A 656 -70.75 3.12 -43.28
C GLN A 656 -69.83 3.43 -42.10
N GLN A 657 -69.07 4.54 -42.20
CA GLN A 657 -68.08 4.92 -41.18
C GLN A 657 -68.60 4.94 -39.73
N PRO A 658 -69.79 5.48 -39.40
CA PRO A 658 -70.30 5.47 -38.02
C PRO A 658 -70.52 4.06 -37.47
N GLU A 659 -70.87 3.10 -38.35
CA GLU A 659 -71.02 1.71 -37.98
C GLU A 659 -69.66 1.03 -37.77
N LYS A 660 -68.67 1.33 -38.61
CA LYS A 660 -67.29 0.86 -38.41
C LYS A 660 -66.71 1.36 -37.09
N ASP A 661 -66.87 2.64 -36.79
CA ASP A 661 -66.43 3.25 -35.53
C ASP A 661 -67.13 2.57 -34.34
N SER A 662 -68.42 2.25 -34.46
CA SER A 662 -69.18 1.51 -33.45
C SER A 662 -68.68 0.08 -33.26
N LEU A 663 -68.34 -0.63 -34.35
CA LEU A 663 -67.76 -1.97 -34.31
C LEU A 663 -66.38 -1.95 -33.62
N VAL A 664 -65.53 -0.99 -33.95
CA VAL A 664 -64.21 -0.81 -33.32
C VAL A 664 -64.35 -0.60 -31.81
N VAL A 665 -65.26 0.28 -31.39
CA VAL A 665 -65.54 0.50 -29.95
C VAL A 665 -66.05 -0.77 -29.28
N ALA A 666 -66.98 -1.49 -29.92
CA ALA A 666 -67.55 -2.72 -29.35
C ALA A 666 -66.50 -3.84 -29.19
N TYR A 667 -65.69 -4.09 -30.23
CA TYR A 667 -64.65 -5.13 -30.20
C TYR A 667 -63.54 -4.78 -29.21
N LYS A 668 -63.06 -3.53 -29.20
CA LYS A 668 -62.11 -3.03 -28.20
C LYS A 668 -62.64 -3.24 -26.78
N ASN A 669 -63.85 -2.78 -26.50
CA ASN A 669 -64.42 -2.88 -25.15
C ASN A 669 -64.61 -4.34 -24.73
N SER A 670 -65.05 -5.21 -25.64
CA SER A 670 -65.15 -6.64 -25.40
C SER A 670 -63.79 -7.26 -25.07
N LEU A 671 -62.75 -6.93 -25.84
CA LEU A 671 -61.41 -7.46 -25.65
C LEU A 671 -60.79 -6.99 -24.33
N ILE A 672 -60.89 -5.70 -24.01
CA ILE A 672 -60.42 -5.15 -22.73
C ILE A 672 -61.20 -5.78 -21.57
N GLN A 673 -62.53 -5.82 -21.64
CA GLN A 673 -63.35 -6.36 -20.56
C GLN A 673 -63.12 -7.86 -20.33
N SER A 674 -62.99 -8.66 -21.40
CA SER A 674 -62.68 -10.09 -21.27
C SER A 674 -61.29 -10.33 -20.69
N THR A 675 -60.29 -9.51 -21.07
CA THR A 675 -58.95 -9.55 -20.48
C THR A 675 -58.97 -9.19 -18.98
N GLU A 676 -59.66 -8.10 -18.60
CA GLU A 676 -59.82 -7.72 -17.19
C GLU A 676 -60.55 -8.79 -16.37
N THR A 677 -61.58 -9.40 -16.96
CA THR A 677 -62.36 -10.46 -16.30
C THR A 677 -61.47 -11.66 -16.03
N TYR A 678 -60.69 -12.10 -17.03
CA TYR A 678 -59.75 -13.20 -16.88
C TYR A 678 -58.70 -12.93 -15.80
N ILE A 679 -58.08 -11.74 -15.81
CA ILE A 679 -57.10 -11.33 -14.78
C ILE A 679 -57.70 -11.42 -13.38
N LYS A 680 -58.91 -10.89 -13.18
CA LYS A 680 -59.59 -10.89 -11.87
C LYS A 680 -60.05 -12.28 -11.43
N GLU A 681 -60.42 -13.14 -12.37
CA GLU A 681 -60.79 -14.54 -12.07
C GLU A 681 -59.57 -15.35 -11.61
N GLN A 682 -58.41 -15.17 -12.25
CA GLN A 682 -57.18 -15.87 -11.86
C GLN A 682 -56.52 -15.25 -10.61
N ALA A 683 -56.60 -13.93 -10.46
CA ALA A 683 -55.98 -13.19 -9.35
C ALA A 683 -56.86 -12.00 -8.92
N ALA A 684 -57.78 -12.25 -7.97
CA ALA A 684 -58.75 -11.26 -7.50
C ALA A 684 -58.15 -9.96 -6.95
N PHE A 685 -56.89 -9.99 -6.49
CA PHE A 685 -56.14 -8.85 -5.97
C PHE A 685 -55.01 -8.40 -6.91
N SER A 686 -55.07 -8.77 -8.20
CA SER A 686 -54.07 -8.33 -9.18
C SER A 686 -54.02 -6.81 -9.25
N LYS A 687 -52.79 -6.29 -9.40
CA LYS A 687 -52.52 -4.86 -9.53
C LYS A 687 -52.35 -4.44 -10.99
N THR A 688 -52.59 -5.36 -11.92
CA THR A 688 -52.45 -5.11 -13.34
C THR A 688 -53.53 -4.12 -13.80
N GLU A 689 -53.10 -2.98 -14.34
CA GLU A 689 -53.99 -1.94 -14.86
C GLU A 689 -54.04 -2.02 -16.40
N ILE A 690 -55.23 -2.01 -16.99
CA ILE A 690 -55.42 -1.89 -18.44
C ILE A 690 -55.79 -0.46 -18.79
N LYS A 691 -55.09 0.14 -19.75
CA LYS A 691 -55.29 1.50 -20.22
C LYS A 691 -55.35 1.54 -21.73
N GLU A 692 -56.09 2.51 -22.28
CA GLU A 692 -56.07 2.80 -23.71
C GLU A 692 -54.95 3.80 -24.03
N ALA A 693 -54.25 3.60 -25.14
CA ALA A 693 -53.31 4.58 -25.66
C ALA A 693 -54.00 5.90 -25.99
N LYS A 694 -53.26 7.01 -25.91
CA LYS A 694 -53.78 8.30 -26.40
C LYS A 694 -54.01 8.21 -27.90
N LYS A 695 -55.06 8.86 -28.40
CA LYS A 695 -55.44 8.79 -29.82
C LYS A 695 -54.32 9.26 -30.76
N GLU A 696 -53.52 10.22 -30.31
CA GLU A 696 -52.40 10.80 -31.07
C GLU A 696 -51.09 10.02 -30.94
N ASP A 697 -51.09 8.90 -30.21
CA ASP A 697 -49.89 8.09 -30.02
C ASP A 697 -49.45 7.48 -31.36
N PRO A 698 -48.19 7.69 -31.80
CA PRO A 698 -47.70 7.16 -33.07
C PRO A 698 -47.77 5.64 -33.14
N GLU A 699 -47.75 4.92 -32.02
CA GLU A 699 -47.87 3.46 -31.99
C GLU A 699 -49.25 2.95 -32.45
N ASN A 700 -50.29 3.80 -32.49
CA ASN A 700 -51.60 3.42 -33.05
C ASN A 700 -51.60 3.33 -34.58
N THR A 701 -50.61 3.87 -35.29
CA THR A 701 -50.65 3.94 -36.76
C THR A 701 -50.10 2.66 -37.39
N GLY A 702 -50.89 1.98 -38.22
CA GLY A 702 -50.46 0.78 -38.95
C GLY A 702 -50.22 -0.45 -38.08
N THR A 703 -50.73 -0.49 -36.85
CA THR A 703 -50.52 -1.59 -35.90
C THR A 703 -51.75 -2.49 -35.79
N PHE A 704 -51.51 -3.79 -35.65
CA PHE A 704 -52.54 -4.74 -35.20
C PHE A 704 -52.93 -4.43 -33.74
N PRO A 705 -54.13 -4.81 -33.30
CA PRO A 705 -54.50 -4.60 -31.91
C PRO A 705 -53.52 -5.33 -30.99
N LYS A 706 -53.01 -4.66 -29.96
CA LYS A 706 -52.08 -5.25 -29.01
C LYS A 706 -52.15 -4.60 -27.64
N PHE A 707 -51.80 -5.34 -26.60
CA PHE A 707 -51.41 -4.76 -25.32
C PHE A 707 -49.89 -4.66 -25.26
N LYS A 708 -49.37 -3.44 -25.11
CA LYS A 708 -47.97 -3.23 -24.73
C LYS A 708 -47.86 -3.28 -23.22
N ILE A 709 -46.89 -4.04 -22.72
CA ILE A 709 -46.71 -4.29 -21.30
C ILE A 709 -45.62 -3.36 -20.78
N SER A 710 -45.89 -2.69 -19.65
CA SER A 710 -44.91 -1.88 -18.95
C SER A 710 -44.87 -2.23 -17.47
N TYR A 711 -43.70 -2.07 -16.87
CA TYR A 711 -43.39 -2.53 -15.52
C TYR A 711 -42.94 -1.36 -14.65
N GLY A 712 -43.40 -1.34 -13.41
CA GLY A 712 -42.94 -0.42 -12.39
C GLY A 712 -42.96 -1.07 -11.01
N MET A 713 -42.72 -0.25 -9.99
CA MET A 713 -43.02 -0.61 -8.60
C MET A 713 -44.27 0.11 -8.15
N THR A 714 -45.07 -0.54 -7.30
CA THR A 714 -46.03 0.19 -6.50
C THR A 714 -45.28 1.21 -5.66
N ALA A 715 -45.67 2.49 -5.75
CA ALA A 715 -45.11 3.51 -4.90
C ALA A 715 -45.32 3.08 -3.44
N GLU A 716 -44.23 3.04 -2.66
CA GLU A 716 -44.37 3.20 -1.22
C GLU A 716 -44.88 4.63 -0.99
N ASP A 717 -45.96 4.74 -0.22
CA ASP A 717 -46.41 6.00 0.35
C ASP A 717 -45.29 6.71 1.14
#